data_AF-A0A6J8C0M3-F1
#
_entry.id   AF-A0A6J8C0M3-F1
#
_cell.length_a   1.000
_cell.length_b   1.000
_cell.length_c   1.000
_cell.angle_alpha   90.00
_cell.angle_beta   90.00
_cell.angle_gamma   90.00
#
_symmetry.space_group_name_H-M   'P 1'
#
loop_
_entity.id
_entity.type
_entity.pdbx_description
1 polymer ?
#
loop_
_entity_poly.entity_id
_entity_poly.type
_entity_poly.pdbx_seq_one_letter_code
_entity_poly.pdbx_strand_id
1 'polypeptide(L)'
;MNIITSEIHDVFLYVKVVLLLGGYYYSNGVPTFTWLQAKLKCEERGMQLAKLDSQLDLDNAVAYMNNESGNNIVNDIWVGMKYDMTSTPYVYRWTSCDVPSFTTWESGEPNNQERDRCIRLERPGFKLRTIGCDYTYDYLCSDASTPYVYRNFSELSSPYHASVTFECPYCSILPILNVEWEFNNGTDVKVIDNSTNVNKYTGSTISSTSLIIANVGESDMGSYSCHVTNFKGVGMGSSISFTISDFPTVITPQLHYITKYGDSVILNCSFDGLPEVTSIQWKMINSRGIFLYNDAMSTHYSAATVMTPDLYIHSVNFQDVGNFTCEATNPVGTTVGDIITVDVIGVQSEISSPTYTVVYGEQVTLQCTIWSKPDLKNVSWEREINGTAVCVDLGNNSKYIGSNTTWPSLLILDVDFSDAGNYCCQGETIDSSGRSSETFLGVIGGLPNIMINQTVVRVNASESTTLFCEASGVPNVIFVDWKKKQNGVFFSFTSNILGGDINSPSLTFPSTTSSDIGEYICTATNLLGTTSSSSILLDVIRNEPMCPCSCEFKAKLDFWASQSATNYTMAELRVILSPVLDEIKRNLTVDVSTLTKTKLKYISAKDNRSSASQVGALGIVFMTVVIGGLILIDILSIRRHIETIKSASKPFKF
;
A
#
# COMPACT_ATOMS: atom_id res chain seq x y z
N MET A 1 37.56 9.66 86.79
CA MET A 1 38.29 8.37 86.78
C MET A 1 37.38 7.15 86.86
N ASN A 2 36.15 7.25 87.39
CA ASN A 2 35.22 6.10 87.53
C ASN A 2 34.20 5.92 86.38
N ILE A 3 34.23 6.74 85.32
CA ILE A 3 33.37 6.57 84.13
C ILE A 3 34.14 5.83 83.01
N ILE A 4 35.47 5.95 82.98
CA ILE A 4 36.35 5.26 82.03
C ILE A 4 36.47 3.76 82.36
N THR A 5 36.16 3.35 83.60
CA THR A 5 36.30 1.95 84.04
C THR A 5 35.10 1.08 83.71
N SER A 6 33.89 1.62 83.46
CA SER A 6 32.73 0.79 83.06
C SER A 6 32.75 0.48 81.57
N GLU A 7 33.10 1.45 80.72
CA GLU A 7 33.24 1.21 79.27
C GLU A 7 34.40 0.27 78.94
N ILE A 8 35.49 0.32 79.71
CA ILE A 8 36.59 -0.64 79.59
C ILE A 8 36.20 -2.01 80.16
N HIS A 9 35.30 -2.11 81.14
CA HIS A 9 34.80 -3.40 81.64
C HIS A 9 33.88 -4.10 80.64
N ASP A 10 33.03 -3.35 79.92
CA ASP A 10 32.17 -3.90 78.86
C ASP A 10 32.98 -4.29 77.62
N VAL A 11 34.02 -3.52 77.27
CA VAL A 11 34.98 -3.91 76.21
C VAL A 11 35.81 -5.13 76.65
N PHE A 12 36.23 -5.24 77.91
CA PHE A 12 36.94 -6.43 78.41
C PHE A 12 36.05 -7.65 78.59
N LEU A 13 34.73 -7.50 78.81
CA LEU A 13 33.78 -8.62 78.82
C LEU A 13 33.56 -9.14 77.38
N TYR A 14 33.53 -8.24 76.39
CA TYR A 14 33.46 -8.60 74.97
C TYR A 14 34.76 -9.26 74.48
N VAL A 15 35.91 -8.79 74.95
CA VAL A 15 37.24 -9.35 74.59
C VAL A 15 37.55 -10.65 75.34
N LYS A 16 37.00 -10.89 76.54
CA LYS A 16 37.21 -12.16 77.27
C LYS A 16 36.46 -13.37 76.71
N VAL A 17 35.46 -13.18 75.84
CA VAL A 17 34.75 -14.29 75.19
C VAL A 17 35.42 -14.73 73.89
N VAL A 18 36.41 -13.98 73.38
CA VAL A 18 37.09 -14.27 72.10
C VAL A 18 38.39 -15.08 72.26
N LEU A 19 38.73 -15.52 73.47
CA LEU A 19 39.88 -16.41 73.72
C LEU A 19 39.46 -17.73 74.40
N LEU A 20 38.37 -18.32 73.94
CA LEU A 20 38.05 -19.73 74.14
C LEU A 20 38.09 -20.43 72.78
N LEU A 21 39.11 -21.26 72.63
CA LEU A 21 39.40 -22.22 71.56
C LEU A 21 38.16 -22.61 70.71
N GLY A 22 37.94 -21.92 69.58
CA GLY A 22 37.12 -22.48 68.50
C GLY A 22 36.28 -21.51 67.65
N GLY A 23 35.91 -20.30 68.10
CA GLY A 23 35.03 -19.41 67.30
C GLY A 23 33.63 -19.98 66.99
N TYR A 24 33.27 -21.12 67.61
CA TYR A 24 32.01 -21.84 67.45
C TYR A 24 31.29 -21.95 68.79
N TYR A 25 29.97 -22.16 68.75
CA TYR A 25 29.15 -22.55 69.90
C TYR A 25 28.18 -23.65 69.49
N TYR A 26 28.14 -24.74 70.26
CA TYR A 26 27.27 -25.89 69.99
C TYR A 26 26.28 -26.07 71.13
N SER A 27 24.98 -26.24 70.82
CA SER A 27 23.92 -26.26 71.83
C SER A 27 23.86 -27.53 72.68
N ASN A 28 24.49 -28.62 72.22
CA ASN A 28 24.66 -29.93 72.88
C ASN A 28 23.54 -30.33 73.87
N GLY A 29 22.37 -30.74 73.37
CA GLY A 29 21.31 -31.34 74.19
C GLY A 29 19.91 -30.70 74.08
N VAL A 30 19.04 -31.08 75.02
CA VAL A 30 17.62 -30.67 75.07
C VAL A 30 17.49 -29.36 75.85
N PRO A 31 16.77 -28.34 75.34
CA PRO A 31 15.83 -28.40 74.22
C PRO A 31 16.49 -28.27 72.84
N THR A 32 15.92 -28.96 71.86
CA THR A 32 16.17 -28.76 70.42
C THR A 32 15.36 -27.59 69.89
N PHE A 33 15.79 -26.98 68.79
CA PHE A 33 15.21 -25.75 68.26
C PHE A 33 14.88 -25.85 66.77
N THR A 34 13.83 -25.15 66.33
CA THR A 34 13.60 -24.93 64.89
C THR A 34 14.72 -24.09 64.29
N TRP A 35 14.90 -24.12 62.97
CA TRP A 35 15.99 -23.37 62.34
C TRP A 35 15.91 -21.86 62.66
N LEU A 36 14.70 -21.28 62.66
CA LEU A 36 14.49 -19.89 63.01
C LEU A 36 14.83 -19.60 64.48
N GLN A 37 14.44 -20.49 65.39
CA GLN A 37 14.78 -20.35 66.81
C GLN A 37 16.29 -20.46 67.03
N ALA A 38 16.94 -21.43 66.37
CA ALA A 38 18.38 -21.61 66.42
C ALA A 38 19.13 -20.38 65.89
N LYS A 39 18.66 -19.80 64.77
CA LYS A 39 19.15 -18.52 64.25
C LYS A 39 19.11 -17.42 65.30
N LEU A 40 17.95 -17.19 65.88
CA LEU A 40 17.77 -16.17 66.92
C LEU A 40 18.68 -16.43 68.14
N LYS A 41 18.91 -17.70 68.50
CA LYS A 41 19.82 -18.06 69.60
C LYS A 41 21.30 -17.79 69.30
N CYS A 42 21.74 -17.93 68.06
CA CYS A 42 23.07 -17.49 67.66
C CYS A 42 23.16 -15.96 67.67
N GLU A 43 22.15 -15.26 67.16
CA GLU A 43 22.12 -13.78 67.10
C GLU A 43 22.10 -13.15 68.50
N GLU A 44 21.38 -13.74 69.47
CA GLU A 44 21.43 -13.34 70.90
C GLU A 44 22.85 -13.38 71.49
N ARG A 45 23.75 -14.19 70.90
CA ARG A 45 25.16 -14.33 71.32
C ARG A 45 26.12 -13.47 70.49
N GLY A 46 25.62 -12.63 69.58
CA GLY A 46 26.45 -11.89 68.63
C GLY A 46 27.12 -12.77 67.57
N MET A 47 26.57 -13.96 67.34
CA MET A 47 27.06 -14.96 66.39
C MET A 47 26.03 -15.17 65.28
N GLN A 48 26.39 -15.91 64.22
CA GLN A 48 25.44 -16.41 63.22
C GLN A 48 25.31 -17.92 63.31
N LEU A 49 24.24 -18.49 62.76
CA LEU A 49 24.23 -19.93 62.48
C LEU A 49 25.42 -20.27 61.59
N ALA A 50 26.10 -21.35 61.93
CA ALA A 50 27.42 -21.65 61.42
C ALA A 50 27.47 -21.61 59.90
N LYS A 51 28.40 -20.79 59.40
CA LYS A 51 28.77 -20.74 58.00
C LYS A 51 29.96 -21.69 57.80
N LEU A 52 29.78 -22.70 56.95
CA LEU A 52 30.77 -23.75 56.68
C LEU A 52 31.14 -23.71 55.19
N ASP A 53 31.96 -22.74 54.83
CA ASP A 53 32.18 -22.33 53.43
C ASP A 53 33.48 -22.87 52.84
N SER A 54 34.13 -23.77 53.56
CA SER A 54 35.28 -24.56 53.15
C SER A 54 35.32 -25.90 53.89
N GLN A 55 36.10 -26.86 53.35
CA GLN A 55 36.36 -28.13 54.05
C GLN A 55 37.00 -27.90 55.42
N LEU A 56 37.85 -26.88 55.54
CA LEU A 56 38.51 -26.52 56.80
C LEU A 56 37.50 -26.03 57.85
N ASP A 57 36.51 -25.24 57.46
CA ASP A 57 35.45 -24.77 58.38
C ASP A 57 34.67 -25.96 58.94
N LEU A 58 34.31 -26.91 58.07
CA LEU A 58 33.62 -28.13 58.46
C LEU A 58 34.46 -28.97 59.43
N ASP A 59 35.73 -29.21 59.11
CA ASP A 59 36.62 -30.02 59.95
C ASP A 59 36.81 -29.39 61.34
N ASN A 60 36.99 -28.06 61.39
CA ASN A 60 37.11 -27.31 62.64
C ASN A 60 35.81 -27.35 63.46
N ALA A 61 34.66 -27.15 62.81
CA ALA A 61 33.36 -27.25 63.45
C ALA A 61 33.12 -28.65 64.04
N VAL A 62 33.42 -29.70 63.29
CA VAL A 62 33.27 -31.09 63.74
C VAL A 62 34.19 -31.40 64.92
N ALA A 63 35.45 -30.99 64.85
CA ALA A 63 36.40 -31.16 65.96
C ALA A 63 35.91 -30.45 67.24
N TYR A 64 35.42 -29.22 67.11
CA TYR A 64 34.85 -28.45 68.22
C TYR A 64 33.64 -29.16 68.83
N MET A 65 32.65 -29.54 68.04
CA MET A 65 31.43 -30.19 68.54
C MET A 65 31.73 -31.53 69.22
N ASN A 66 32.66 -32.31 68.67
CA ASN A 66 33.08 -33.58 69.26
C ASN A 66 33.77 -33.38 70.62
N ASN A 67 34.60 -32.34 70.75
CA ASN A 67 35.23 -31.99 72.03
C ASN A 67 34.17 -31.58 73.08
N GLU A 68 33.25 -30.68 72.72
CA GLU A 68 32.22 -30.17 73.62
C GLU A 68 31.20 -31.24 74.06
N SER A 69 30.98 -32.27 73.24
CA SER A 69 30.04 -33.36 73.53
C SER A 69 30.68 -34.63 74.09
N GLY A 70 32.00 -34.67 74.25
CA GLY A 70 32.69 -35.92 74.60
C GLY A 70 32.50 -37.02 73.56
N ASN A 71 32.47 -36.65 72.28
CA ASN A 71 32.14 -37.49 71.11
C ASN A 71 30.70 -38.04 71.10
N ASN A 72 29.78 -37.48 71.90
CA ASN A 72 28.41 -37.96 72.06
C ASN A 72 27.36 -37.03 71.41
N ILE A 73 27.58 -36.62 70.16
CA ILE A 73 26.59 -35.88 69.38
C ILE A 73 25.52 -36.86 68.87
N VAL A 74 24.30 -36.73 69.41
CA VAL A 74 23.17 -37.62 69.15
C VAL A 74 22.12 -37.03 68.22
N ASN A 75 22.05 -35.71 68.12
CA ASN A 75 21.11 -34.99 67.26
C ASN A 75 21.80 -34.52 65.98
N ASP A 76 21.02 -34.36 64.91
CA ASP A 76 21.45 -33.58 63.76
C ASP A 76 21.56 -32.10 64.13
N ILE A 77 22.24 -31.33 63.28
CA ILE A 77 22.72 -30.00 63.66
C ILE A 77 22.34 -28.97 62.61
N TRP A 78 21.64 -27.91 63.01
CA TRP A 78 21.35 -26.77 62.15
C TRP A 78 22.60 -25.96 61.83
N VAL A 79 22.72 -25.60 60.55
CA VAL A 79 23.73 -24.66 60.03
C VAL A 79 23.05 -23.49 59.33
N GLY A 80 23.81 -22.44 59.02
CA GLY A 80 23.28 -21.18 58.54
C GLY A 80 22.74 -21.18 57.11
N MET A 81 22.91 -22.28 56.36
CA MET A 81 22.44 -22.34 54.98
C MET A 81 20.93 -22.58 54.92
N LYS A 82 20.24 -21.80 54.08
CA LYS A 82 18.81 -21.95 53.79
C LYS A 82 18.58 -21.76 52.30
N TYR A 83 17.55 -22.40 51.76
CA TYR A 83 17.10 -22.15 50.39
C TYR A 83 16.40 -20.79 50.29
N ASP A 84 16.94 -19.88 49.49
CA ASP A 84 16.38 -18.55 49.26
C ASP A 84 15.34 -18.60 48.14
N MET A 85 14.07 -18.53 48.53
CA MET A 85 12.92 -18.48 47.61
C MET A 85 12.58 -17.05 47.16
N THR A 86 13.32 -16.04 47.62
CA THR A 86 13.08 -14.63 47.25
C THR A 86 13.89 -14.19 46.02
N SER A 87 14.88 -14.97 45.60
CA SER A 87 15.72 -14.68 44.42
C SER A 87 15.40 -15.60 43.23
N THR A 88 15.47 -15.11 41.99
CA THR A 88 15.35 -15.93 40.77
C THR A 88 16.65 -15.91 39.95
N PRO A 89 17.30 -17.06 39.64
CA PRO A 89 16.93 -18.41 40.07
C PRO A 89 17.09 -18.58 41.58
N TYR A 90 16.30 -19.49 42.17
CA TYR A 90 16.38 -19.82 43.59
C TYR A 90 17.74 -20.44 43.92
N VAL A 91 18.44 -19.89 44.91
CA VAL A 91 19.79 -20.33 45.30
C VAL A 91 19.86 -20.58 46.80
N TYR A 92 20.79 -21.45 47.24
CA TYR A 92 21.11 -21.57 48.65
C TYR A 92 21.95 -20.36 49.09
N ARG A 93 21.64 -19.82 50.28
CA ARG A 93 22.39 -18.72 50.89
C ARG A 93 22.68 -19.02 52.34
N TRP A 94 23.80 -18.50 52.82
CA TRP A 94 24.08 -18.43 54.25
C TRP A 94 23.19 -17.39 54.92
N THR A 95 23.14 -17.38 56.25
CA THR A 95 22.44 -16.34 57.03
C THR A 95 23.03 -14.94 56.82
N SER A 96 24.27 -14.86 56.33
CA SER A 96 24.95 -13.64 55.86
C SER A 96 24.61 -13.24 54.42
N CYS A 97 23.66 -13.94 53.79
CA CYS A 97 23.13 -13.76 52.42
C CYS A 97 24.10 -14.03 51.26
N ASP A 98 25.36 -14.31 51.53
CA ASP A 98 26.29 -14.78 50.52
C ASP A 98 25.98 -16.22 50.08
N VAL A 99 26.45 -16.56 48.88
CA VAL A 99 26.23 -17.87 48.25
C VAL A 99 27.35 -18.82 48.69
N PRO A 100 27.05 -20.09 49.03
CA PRO A 100 28.06 -21.05 49.44
C PRO A 100 29.14 -21.29 48.38
N SER A 101 30.42 -21.12 48.75
CA SER A 101 31.57 -21.51 47.92
C SER A 101 31.94 -22.98 48.09
N PHE A 102 31.43 -23.63 49.14
CA PHE A 102 31.65 -25.05 49.43
C PHE A 102 30.38 -25.70 49.94
N THR A 103 30.13 -26.93 49.50
CA THR A 103 29.03 -27.75 50.01
C THR A 103 29.46 -29.21 50.08
N THR A 104 29.09 -29.91 51.15
CA THR A 104 29.30 -31.36 51.32
C THR A 104 27.97 -32.13 51.34
N TRP A 105 27.19 -32.02 50.27
CA TRP A 105 25.92 -32.73 50.15
C TRP A 105 26.07 -34.25 50.33
N GLU A 106 25.07 -34.86 50.96
CA GLU A 106 24.93 -36.32 50.96
C GLU A 106 24.51 -36.81 49.57
N SER A 107 24.76 -38.09 49.26
CA SER A 107 24.35 -38.70 48.00
C SER A 107 22.84 -38.52 47.77
N GLY A 108 22.48 -37.93 46.64
CA GLY A 108 21.08 -37.65 46.27
C GLY A 108 20.51 -36.35 46.84
N GLU A 109 21.34 -35.49 47.46
CA GLU A 109 20.99 -34.13 47.87
C GLU A 109 21.70 -33.09 46.97
N PRO A 110 21.16 -31.88 46.80
CA PRO A 110 19.87 -31.42 47.31
C PRO A 110 18.69 -32.00 46.51
N ASN A 111 17.67 -32.54 47.19
CA ASN A 111 16.44 -33.05 46.56
C ASN A 111 15.20 -32.20 46.96
N ASN A 112 14.18 -32.14 46.08
CA ASN A 112 12.92 -31.40 46.29
C ASN A 112 13.02 -29.88 46.57
N GLN A 113 13.05 -29.07 45.51
CA GLN A 113 13.20 -27.60 45.53
C GLN A 113 11.92 -26.77 45.81
N GLU A 114 10.79 -27.38 46.19
CA GLU A 114 9.48 -26.68 46.14
C GLU A 114 8.88 -26.17 47.48
N ARG A 115 9.60 -26.20 48.62
CA ARG A 115 9.15 -25.57 49.90
C ARG A 115 10.32 -25.17 50.79
N ASP A 116 10.19 -24.08 51.57
CA ASP A 116 11.13 -23.58 52.60
C ASP A 116 12.05 -24.67 53.20
N ARG A 117 13.24 -24.87 52.60
CA ARG A 117 14.21 -25.86 53.06
C ARG A 117 15.31 -25.18 53.86
N CYS A 118 15.54 -25.71 55.05
CA CYS A 118 16.68 -25.40 55.89
C CYS A 118 17.69 -26.54 55.80
N ILE A 119 18.95 -26.22 56.05
CA ILE A 119 20.03 -27.18 55.90
C ILE A 119 20.55 -27.61 57.26
N ARG A 120 20.65 -28.93 57.42
CA ARG A 120 21.24 -29.58 58.59
C ARG A 120 22.46 -30.40 58.19
N LEU A 121 23.37 -30.58 59.14
CA LEU A 121 24.39 -31.61 59.10
C LEU A 121 23.80 -32.90 59.68
N GLU A 122 23.75 -33.94 58.85
CA GLU A 122 23.28 -35.27 59.25
C GLU A 122 24.38 -36.07 59.94
N ARG A 123 24.02 -36.73 61.04
CA ARG A 123 24.87 -37.68 61.78
C ARG A 123 24.47 -39.12 61.46
N PRO A 124 25.44 -40.07 61.41
CA PRO A 124 26.89 -39.86 61.41
C PRO A 124 27.39 -39.38 60.03
N GLY A 125 28.49 -38.62 60.00
CA GLY A 125 29.16 -38.25 58.73
C GLY A 125 29.13 -36.76 58.37
N PHE A 126 28.29 -35.96 59.04
CA PHE A 126 28.22 -34.50 58.90
C PHE A 126 28.06 -34.04 57.44
N LYS A 127 27.20 -34.75 56.69
CA LYS A 127 26.84 -34.39 55.32
C LYS A 127 25.63 -33.46 55.31
N LEU A 128 25.60 -32.53 54.35
CA LEU A 128 24.50 -31.57 54.23
C LEU A 128 23.28 -32.26 53.64
N ARG A 129 22.13 -32.03 54.27
CA ARG A 129 20.83 -32.46 53.78
C ARG A 129 19.80 -31.35 53.81
N THR A 130 18.89 -31.38 52.85
CA THR A 130 17.72 -30.49 52.83
C THR A 130 16.60 -31.06 53.71
N ILE A 131 15.97 -30.22 54.51
CA ILE A 131 14.86 -30.63 55.38
C ILE A 131 13.90 -29.45 55.64
N GLY A 132 12.69 -29.72 56.13
CA GLY A 132 11.76 -28.66 56.56
C GLY A 132 12.32 -27.85 57.73
N CYS A 133 12.11 -26.53 57.72
CA CYS A 133 12.61 -25.61 58.75
C CYS A 133 11.91 -25.72 60.11
N ASP A 134 10.79 -26.45 60.17
CA ASP A 134 9.92 -26.65 61.34
C ASP A 134 10.38 -27.79 62.26
N TYR A 135 11.30 -28.64 61.79
CA TYR A 135 11.95 -29.66 62.61
C TYR A 135 12.81 -29.03 63.71
N THR A 136 13.01 -29.75 64.81
CA THR A 136 13.86 -29.29 65.91
C THR A 136 15.13 -30.11 66.01
N TYR A 137 16.29 -29.43 66.03
CA TYR A 137 17.61 -30.05 66.10
C TYR A 137 18.51 -29.24 67.04
N ASP A 138 19.70 -29.78 67.32
CA ASP A 138 20.77 -28.98 67.92
C ASP A 138 21.24 -27.93 66.88
N TYR A 139 21.99 -26.93 67.31
CA TYR A 139 22.51 -25.92 66.40
C TYR A 139 23.96 -25.58 66.68
N LEU A 140 24.65 -25.20 65.61
CA LEU A 140 26.00 -24.69 65.66
C LEU A 140 25.98 -23.22 65.28
N CYS A 141 26.58 -22.38 66.11
CA CYS A 141 26.87 -21.00 65.79
C CYS A 141 28.34 -20.86 65.42
N SER A 142 28.66 -19.95 64.52
CA SER A 142 30.02 -19.49 64.24
C SER A 142 30.10 -17.98 64.43
N ASP A 143 31.32 -17.46 64.53
CA ASP A 143 31.56 -16.02 64.46
C ASP A 143 30.80 -15.37 63.29
N ALA A 144 30.26 -14.18 63.57
CA ALA A 144 29.61 -13.35 62.58
C ALA A 144 30.60 -12.91 61.48
N SER A 145 30.10 -12.74 60.25
CA SER A 145 30.89 -12.32 59.08
C SER A 145 30.95 -10.79 58.91
N THR A 146 31.85 -10.34 58.04
CA THR A 146 31.75 -9.02 57.41
C THR A 146 30.43 -8.90 56.63
N PRO A 147 29.95 -7.66 56.35
CA PRO A 147 28.75 -7.48 55.54
C PRO A 147 28.91 -8.08 54.14
N TYR A 148 27.85 -8.63 53.58
CA TYR A 148 27.83 -9.09 52.20
C TYR A 148 27.14 -8.05 51.33
N VAL A 149 27.88 -7.45 50.40
CA VAL A 149 27.35 -6.49 49.43
C VAL A 149 27.17 -7.23 48.12
N TYR A 150 25.93 -7.34 47.64
CA TYR A 150 25.63 -8.04 46.40
C TYR A 150 25.38 -7.06 45.25
N ARG A 151 25.53 -7.55 44.02
CA ARG A 151 25.43 -6.74 42.81
C ARG A 151 24.03 -6.85 42.19
N ASN A 152 23.40 -5.72 41.92
CA ASN A 152 22.17 -5.65 41.10
C ASN A 152 22.50 -5.56 39.60
N PHE A 153 23.47 -4.72 39.22
CA PHE A 153 23.86 -4.48 37.82
C PHE A 153 25.39 -4.46 37.65
N SER A 154 25.90 -4.93 36.52
CA SER A 154 27.33 -4.81 36.17
C SER A 154 27.66 -3.49 35.47
N GLU A 155 26.67 -2.91 34.78
CA GLU A 155 26.80 -1.70 33.97
C GLU A 155 25.58 -0.82 34.17
N LEU A 156 25.79 0.50 34.17
CA LEU A 156 24.77 1.52 34.29
C LEU A 156 25.08 2.66 33.31
N SER A 157 24.06 3.27 32.73
CA SER A 157 24.25 4.46 31.90
C SER A 157 23.13 5.47 32.06
N SER A 158 23.41 6.73 31.75
CA SER A 158 22.47 7.85 31.92
C SER A 158 22.81 8.99 30.97
N PRO A 159 21.83 9.81 30.53
CA PRO A 159 22.11 10.98 29.70
C PRO A 159 22.84 12.08 30.48
N TYR A 160 23.42 13.02 29.73
CA TYR A 160 24.09 14.18 30.31
C TYR A 160 23.17 14.95 31.26
N HIS A 161 23.75 15.51 32.33
CA HIS A 161 23.07 16.35 33.31
C HIS A 161 21.98 15.67 34.14
N ALA A 162 21.75 14.37 33.96
CA ALA A 162 20.83 13.60 34.78
C ALA A 162 21.38 13.35 36.19
N SER A 163 20.49 12.88 37.07
CA SER A 163 20.89 12.32 38.37
C SER A 163 20.81 10.79 38.29
N VAL A 164 21.89 10.12 38.68
CA VAL A 164 21.98 8.66 38.68
C VAL A 164 22.09 8.13 40.10
N THR A 165 21.44 7.01 40.38
CA THR A 165 21.49 6.32 41.68
C THR A 165 22.22 4.99 41.54
N PHE A 166 23.31 4.84 42.26
CA PHE A 166 24.00 3.58 42.46
C PHE A 166 23.47 2.93 43.74
N GLU A 167 22.74 1.82 43.57
CA GLU A 167 22.21 1.08 44.71
C GLU A 167 23.31 0.29 45.41
N CYS A 168 23.33 0.34 46.75
CA CYS A 168 24.18 -0.52 47.57
C CYS A 168 23.32 -1.47 48.41
N PRO A 169 22.85 -2.57 47.82
CA PRO A 169 22.13 -3.59 48.58
C PRO A 169 23.15 -4.46 49.34
N TYR A 170 22.90 -4.64 50.63
CA TYR A 170 23.79 -5.40 51.51
C TYR A 170 23.01 -6.22 52.53
N CYS A 171 23.68 -7.21 53.10
CA CYS A 171 23.18 -8.03 54.18
C CYS A 171 24.22 -8.11 55.30
N SER A 172 23.79 -7.84 56.54
CA SER A 172 24.62 -8.01 57.73
C SER A 172 23.75 -8.33 58.92
N ILE A 173 24.19 -9.29 59.73
CA ILE A 173 23.58 -9.61 61.03
C ILE A 173 24.07 -8.67 62.14
N LEU A 174 25.17 -7.96 61.91
CA LEU A 174 25.75 -7.01 62.85
C LEU A 174 25.40 -5.57 62.44
N PRO A 175 25.30 -4.63 63.40
CA PRO A 175 25.08 -3.22 63.08
C PRO A 175 26.16 -2.67 62.14
N ILE A 176 25.73 -1.90 61.15
CA ILE A 176 26.63 -1.22 60.22
C ILE A 176 27.24 0.00 60.90
N LEU A 177 28.56 0.12 60.78
CA LEU A 177 29.36 1.22 61.32
C LEU A 177 29.64 2.30 60.28
N ASN A 178 29.77 1.93 59.00
CA ASN A 178 30.11 2.86 57.92
C ASN A 178 29.68 2.34 56.54
N VAL A 179 29.40 3.26 55.61
CA VAL A 179 29.13 2.98 54.19
C VAL A 179 29.93 3.98 53.36
N GLU A 180 30.78 3.48 52.48
CA GLU A 180 31.64 4.28 51.60
C GLU A 180 31.51 3.82 50.16
N TRP A 181 31.69 4.76 49.22
CA TRP A 181 31.75 4.46 47.81
C TRP A 181 33.13 4.80 47.26
N GLU A 182 33.67 3.92 46.44
CA GLU A 182 34.93 4.12 45.72
C GLU A 182 34.62 4.35 44.24
N PHE A 183 35.26 5.35 43.64
CA PHE A 183 35.27 5.62 42.22
C PHE A 183 36.65 5.31 41.63
N ASN A 184 36.65 4.64 40.48
CA ASN A 184 37.85 4.29 39.75
C ASN A 184 37.64 4.54 38.24
N ASN A 185 38.39 5.47 37.65
CA ASN A 185 38.38 5.73 36.19
C ASN A 185 39.56 5.10 35.44
N GLY A 186 40.31 4.20 36.08
CA GLY A 186 41.50 3.55 35.56
C GLY A 186 42.81 4.31 35.84
N THR A 187 42.74 5.63 36.07
CA THR A 187 43.92 6.47 36.39
C THR A 187 43.91 7.03 37.81
N ASP A 188 42.71 7.24 38.36
CA ASP A 188 42.48 7.78 39.69
C ASP A 188 41.50 6.88 40.44
N VAL A 189 41.80 6.61 41.70
CA VAL A 189 40.98 5.82 42.62
C VAL A 189 40.73 6.68 43.85
N LYS A 190 39.47 7.01 44.10
CA LYS A 190 39.08 7.92 45.19
C LYS A 190 37.85 7.41 45.93
N VAL A 191 37.86 7.58 47.24
CA VAL A 191 36.66 7.43 48.07
C VAL A 191 35.81 8.68 47.90
N ILE A 192 34.53 8.50 47.62
CA ILE A 192 33.57 9.58 47.40
C ILE A 192 33.11 10.09 48.76
N ASP A 193 33.56 11.29 49.11
CA ASP A 193 33.14 11.99 50.31
C ASP A 193 32.02 12.98 49.99
N ASN A 194 30.79 12.67 50.46
CA ASN A 194 29.61 13.51 50.26
C ASN A 194 29.74 14.90 50.90
N SER A 195 30.64 15.10 51.87
CA SER A 195 30.84 16.37 52.57
C SER A 195 31.64 17.38 51.74
N THR A 196 32.47 16.90 50.81
CA THR A 196 33.33 17.74 49.96
C THR A 196 32.56 18.41 48.81
N ASN A 197 31.47 17.79 48.35
CA ASN A 197 30.65 18.32 47.28
C ASN A 197 29.18 17.92 47.45
N VAL A 198 28.55 18.52 48.46
CA VAL A 198 27.15 18.26 48.88
C VAL A 198 26.10 18.50 47.78
N ASN A 199 26.43 19.27 46.75
CA ASN A 199 25.52 19.52 45.62
C ASN A 199 25.64 18.44 44.52
N LYS A 200 26.74 17.69 44.50
CA LYS A 200 27.04 16.66 43.49
C LYS A 200 26.69 15.26 43.99
N TYR A 201 27.09 14.95 45.22
CA TYR A 201 26.94 13.63 45.81
C TYR A 201 25.98 13.67 47.01
N THR A 202 25.00 12.76 47.02
CA THR A 202 24.12 12.53 48.18
C THR A 202 24.00 11.04 48.48
N GLY A 203 23.59 10.70 49.70
CA GLY A 203 23.62 9.32 50.19
C GLY A 203 25.01 8.91 50.70
N SER A 204 25.42 7.66 50.49
CA SER A 204 26.66 7.09 51.07
C SER A 204 26.74 7.20 52.60
N THR A 205 25.64 6.90 53.29
CA THR A 205 25.56 6.91 54.76
C THR A 205 24.83 5.68 55.27
N ILE A 206 24.90 5.42 56.57
CA ILE A 206 24.18 4.30 57.21
C ILE A 206 22.65 4.40 57.01
N SER A 207 22.09 5.63 56.99
CA SER A 207 20.66 5.87 56.74
C SER A 207 20.26 5.84 55.26
N SER A 208 21.23 6.02 54.35
CA SER A 208 21.01 6.06 52.91
C SER A 208 22.26 5.52 52.20
N THR A 209 22.29 4.21 52.01
CA THR A 209 23.50 3.48 51.56
C THR A 209 23.80 3.67 50.08
N SER A 210 22.77 3.98 49.29
CA SER A 210 22.90 4.24 47.86
C SER A 210 23.60 5.57 47.63
N LEU A 211 24.41 5.66 46.57
CA LEU A 211 25.04 6.90 46.15
C LEU A 211 24.21 7.53 45.03
N ILE A 212 23.88 8.80 45.17
CA ILE A 212 23.23 9.57 44.10
C ILE A 212 24.22 10.62 43.62
N ILE A 213 24.48 10.62 42.31
CA ILE A 213 25.31 11.61 41.64
C ILE A 213 24.41 12.48 40.79
N ALA A 214 24.31 13.77 41.12
CA ALA A 214 23.53 14.74 40.35
C ALA A 214 24.33 15.32 39.18
N ASN A 215 23.65 15.79 38.14
CA ASN A 215 24.26 16.50 37.01
C ASN A 215 25.48 15.77 36.43
N VAL A 216 25.31 14.50 36.05
CA VAL A 216 26.40 13.64 35.55
C VAL A 216 27.02 14.17 34.25
N GLY A 217 28.31 13.95 34.08
CA GLY A 217 29.04 14.24 32.85
C GLY A 217 30.24 13.30 32.65
N GLU A 218 31.09 13.59 31.66
CA GLU A 218 32.21 12.71 31.27
C GLU A 218 33.16 12.39 32.42
N SER A 219 33.42 13.35 33.31
CA SER A 219 34.30 13.17 34.46
C SER A 219 33.80 12.15 35.50
N ASP A 220 32.50 11.82 35.45
CA ASP A 220 31.89 10.85 36.34
C ASP A 220 31.90 9.42 35.75
N MET A 221 32.34 9.25 34.49
CA MET A 221 32.46 7.92 33.87
C MET A 221 33.57 7.10 34.51
N GLY A 222 33.27 5.84 34.82
CA GLY A 222 34.20 4.95 35.51
C GLY A 222 33.47 3.86 36.30
N SER A 223 34.22 3.16 37.12
CA SER A 223 33.73 2.06 37.94
C SER A 223 33.44 2.53 39.37
N TYR A 224 32.29 2.16 39.90
CA TYR A 224 31.84 2.50 41.26
C TYR A 224 31.65 1.23 42.10
N SER A 225 32.21 1.17 43.31
CA SER A 225 32.00 0.05 44.26
C SER A 225 31.59 0.57 45.63
N CYS A 226 30.62 -0.13 46.25
CA CYS A 226 30.14 0.17 47.59
C CYS A 226 30.84 -0.71 48.63
N HIS A 227 31.37 -0.10 49.68
CA HIS A 227 32.04 -0.75 50.80
C HIS A 227 31.23 -0.53 52.09
N VAL A 228 30.77 -1.61 52.72
CA VAL A 228 29.94 -1.57 53.93
C VAL A 228 30.70 -2.18 55.09
N THR A 229 30.83 -1.46 56.20
CA THR A 229 31.69 -1.87 57.33
C THR A 229 30.87 -2.21 58.57
N ASN A 230 31.19 -3.33 59.22
CA ASN A 230 30.76 -3.65 60.58
C ASN A 230 32.00 -3.90 61.47
N PHE A 231 31.83 -4.27 62.74
CA PHE A 231 32.97 -4.49 63.64
C PHE A 231 33.83 -5.72 63.28
N LYS A 232 33.35 -6.62 62.42
CA LYS A 232 34.14 -7.75 61.90
C LYS A 232 34.98 -7.36 60.69
N GLY A 233 34.67 -6.25 60.02
CA GLY A 233 35.45 -5.71 58.90
C GLY A 233 34.58 -5.17 57.78
N VAL A 234 35.19 -5.03 56.60
CA VAL A 234 34.59 -4.40 55.42
C VAL A 234 34.07 -5.46 54.45
N GLY A 235 32.81 -5.32 54.06
CA GLY A 235 32.19 -6.00 52.93
C GLY A 235 32.33 -5.17 51.67
N MET A 236 32.96 -5.70 50.63
CA MET A 236 33.17 -5.00 49.36
C MET A 236 32.19 -5.49 48.30
N GLY A 237 31.43 -4.56 47.73
CA GLY A 237 30.59 -4.81 46.56
C GLY A 237 31.42 -4.88 45.29
N SER A 238 30.96 -5.66 44.33
CA SER A 238 31.59 -5.69 43.01
C SER A 238 31.36 -4.37 42.26
N SER A 239 32.35 -3.92 41.49
CA SER A 239 32.27 -2.63 40.79
C SER A 239 31.17 -2.59 39.72
N ILE A 240 30.54 -1.43 39.54
CA ILE A 240 29.53 -1.08 38.54
C ILE A 240 30.19 -0.14 37.53
N SER A 241 30.23 -0.50 36.25
CA SER A 241 30.74 0.39 35.20
C SER A 241 29.66 1.43 34.83
N PHE A 242 29.98 2.71 34.92
CA PHE A 242 29.10 3.80 34.54
C PHE A 242 29.61 4.54 33.31
N THR A 243 28.70 4.73 32.35
CA THR A 243 28.95 5.49 31.12
C THR A 243 27.84 6.51 30.88
N ILE A 244 28.16 7.58 30.15
CA ILE A 244 27.14 8.50 29.64
C ILE A 244 26.56 7.92 28.35
N SER A 245 25.24 7.93 28.23
CA SER A 245 24.52 7.50 27.03
C SER A 245 23.28 8.37 26.81
N ASP A 246 23.16 8.94 25.61
CA ASP A 246 22.04 9.80 25.21
C ASP A 246 21.57 9.47 23.79
N PHE A 247 20.34 9.87 23.46
CA PHE A 247 19.85 9.79 22.10
C PHE A 247 20.69 10.70 21.17
N PRO A 248 20.76 10.39 19.86
CA PRO A 248 21.40 11.28 18.92
C PRO A 248 20.71 12.66 18.92
N THR A 249 21.49 13.72 18.80
CA THR A 249 20.99 15.04 18.43
C THR A 249 21.07 15.17 16.91
N VAL A 250 20.03 15.70 16.27
CA VAL A 250 19.98 15.90 14.82
C VAL A 250 19.76 17.37 14.53
N ILE A 251 20.58 17.93 13.65
CA ILE A 251 20.59 19.34 13.27
C ILE A 251 20.39 19.43 11.75
N THR A 252 19.31 20.10 11.36
CA THR A 252 18.95 20.41 9.96
C THR A 252 19.01 21.92 9.75
N PRO A 253 20.14 22.47 9.25
CA PRO A 253 20.40 23.92 9.27
C PRO A 253 19.48 24.73 8.36
N GLN A 254 18.86 24.09 7.35
CA GLN A 254 17.93 24.72 6.42
C GLN A 254 16.68 23.86 6.28
N LEU A 255 15.51 24.47 6.48
CA LEU A 255 14.22 23.78 6.48
C LEU A 255 13.45 23.94 5.17
N HIS A 256 13.85 24.85 4.29
CA HIS A 256 13.17 25.13 3.03
C HIS A 256 14.17 25.26 1.88
N TYR A 257 14.02 24.42 0.85
CA TYR A 257 14.82 24.45 -0.36
C TYR A 257 13.93 24.74 -1.56
N ILE A 258 14.33 25.70 -2.39
CA ILE A 258 13.70 25.99 -3.68
C ILE A 258 14.76 25.73 -4.73
N THR A 259 14.51 24.79 -5.62
CA THR A 259 15.44 24.39 -6.69
C THR A 259 14.77 24.40 -8.04
N LYS A 260 15.55 24.56 -9.12
CA LYS A 260 15.00 24.53 -10.47
C LYS A 260 14.89 23.10 -10.98
N TYR A 261 13.89 22.85 -11.82
CA TYR A 261 13.77 21.60 -12.56
C TYR A 261 15.08 21.29 -13.33
N GLY A 262 15.63 20.10 -13.13
CA GLY A 262 16.88 19.63 -13.74
C GLY A 262 18.16 20.00 -12.99
N ASP A 263 18.10 20.92 -12.02
CA ASP A 263 19.25 21.24 -11.16
C ASP A 263 19.44 20.15 -10.10
N SER A 264 20.61 20.11 -9.44
CA SER A 264 20.85 19.26 -8.27
C SER A 264 20.70 20.06 -6.97
N VAL A 265 20.23 19.41 -5.91
CA VAL A 265 20.13 20.01 -4.57
C VAL A 265 20.71 19.08 -3.51
N ILE A 266 21.27 19.66 -2.45
CA ILE A 266 21.87 18.96 -1.32
C ILE A 266 21.07 19.34 -0.07
N LEU A 267 20.44 18.36 0.56
CA LEU A 267 19.74 18.55 1.84
C LEU A 267 20.72 18.27 2.97
N ASN A 268 21.05 19.31 3.74
CA ASN A 268 22.03 19.18 4.81
C ASN A 268 21.45 18.54 6.08
N CYS A 269 22.18 17.58 6.64
CA CYS A 269 21.90 16.99 7.94
C CYS A 269 23.21 16.77 8.69
N SER A 270 23.24 17.12 9.97
CA SER A 270 24.33 16.76 10.86
C SER A 270 23.77 16.19 12.15
N PHE A 271 24.56 15.37 12.84
CA PHE A 271 24.15 14.77 14.09
C PHE A 271 25.35 14.65 15.03
N ASP A 272 25.05 14.52 16.31
CA ASP A 272 26.02 14.21 17.35
C ASP A 272 25.37 13.22 18.32
N GLY A 273 26.14 12.35 18.96
CA GLY A 273 25.58 11.36 19.86
C GLY A 273 26.64 10.56 20.57
N LEU A 274 26.37 10.24 21.84
CA LEU A 274 27.19 9.37 22.66
C LEU A 274 26.31 8.25 23.21
N PRO A 275 26.50 6.97 22.81
CA PRO A 275 27.50 6.47 21.89
C PRO A 275 27.32 7.01 20.47
N GLU A 276 28.42 6.97 19.70
CA GLU A 276 28.49 7.42 18.30
C GLU A 276 27.33 6.87 17.46
N VAL A 277 26.85 7.70 16.53
CA VAL A 277 25.76 7.34 15.62
C VAL A 277 26.21 6.21 14.70
N THR A 278 25.42 5.15 14.64
CA THR A 278 25.74 3.93 13.89
C THR A 278 25.01 3.84 12.55
N SER A 279 23.90 4.57 12.39
CA SER A 279 23.19 4.63 11.11
C SER A 279 22.44 5.95 10.93
N ILE A 280 22.29 6.33 9.66
CA ILE A 280 21.50 7.47 9.20
C ILE A 280 20.52 6.99 8.12
N GLN A 281 19.34 7.59 8.08
CA GLN A 281 18.32 7.30 7.09
C GLN A 281 17.59 8.57 6.68
N TRP A 282 17.44 8.78 5.37
CA TRP A 282 16.56 9.81 4.85
C TRP A 282 15.20 9.24 4.50
N LYS A 283 14.17 10.02 4.82
CA LYS A 283 12.78 9.67 4.56
C LYS A 283 12.09 10.84 3.87
N MET A 284 11.40 10.56 2.78
CA MET A 284 10.51 11.52 2.12
C MET A 284 9.06 11.11 2.29
N ILE A 285 8.22 12.10 2.52
CA ILE A 285 6.77 11.97 2.58
C ILE A 285 6.19 12.93 1.53
N ASN A 286 5.46 12.37 0.56
CA ASN A 286 4.73 13.14 -0.44
C ASN A 286 3.34 12.51 -0.70
N SER A 287 2.62 13.02 -1.69
CA SER A 287 1.28 12.55 -2.06
C SER A 287 1.24 11.09 -2.54
N ARG A 288 2.38 10.51 -2.92
CA ARG A 288 2.49 9.11 -3.37
C ARG A 288 2.79 8.13 -2.23
N GLY A 289 3.24 8.61 -1.08
CA GLY A 289 3.52 7.79 0.10
C GLY A 289 4.81 8.16 0.82
N ILE A 290 5.40 7.17 1.48
CA ILE A 290 6.65 7.29 2.25
C ILE A 290 7.75 6.55 1.50
N PHE A 291 8.85 7.24 1.23
CA PHE A 291 10.04 6.70 0.55
C PHE A 291 11.23 6.77 1.49
N LEU A 292 12.03 5.70 1.52
CA LEU A 292 13.23 5.59 2.32
C LEU A 292 14.43 5.56 1.38
N TYR A 293 15.38 6.47 1.58
CA TYR A 293 16.56 6.60 0.73
C TYR A 293 17.78 6.13 1.49
N ASN A 294 18.09 4.86 1.28
CA ASN A 294 19.20 4.16 1.92
C ASN A 294 20.19 3.64 0.88
N ASP A 295 19.87 3.78 -0.42
CA ASP A 295 20.39 2.89 -1.45
C ASP A 295 21.46 3.55 -2.31
N ALA A 296 22.63 2.93 -2.32
CA ALA A 296 23.74 3.25 -3.21
C ALA A 296 23.45 2.92 -4.70
N MET A 297 22.29 2.35 -5.01
CA MET A 297 21.87 1.99 -6.37
C MET A 297 21.01 3.03 -7.10
N SER A 298 20.63 4.14 -6.45
CA SER A 298 19.91 5.22 -7.15
C SER A 298 20.90 6.18 -7.80
N THR A 299 20.75 6.42 -9.10
CA THR A 299 21.46 7.50 -9.80
C THR A 299 20.86 8.88 -9.51
N HIS A 300 19.63 8.92 -8.98
CA HIS A 300 18.89 10.15 -8.69
C HIS A 300 19.14 10.65 -7.26
N TYR A 301 19.21 9.74 -6.29
CA TYR A 301 19.51 10.07 -4.88
C TYR A 301 20.85 9.46 -4.49
N SER A 302 21.83 10.25 -4.04
CA SER A 302 23.07 9.68 -3.51
C SER A 302 22.91 9.29 -2.05
N ALA A 303 23.38 8.10 -1.70
CA ALA A 303 23.21 7.53 -0.38
C ALA A 303 23.90 8.39 0.70
N ALA A 304 23.14 8.78 1.72
CA ALA A 304 23.68 9.34 2.94
C ALA A 304 24.34 8.23 3.78
N THR A 305 25.52 8.51 4.32
CA THR A 305 26.23 7.62 5.25
C THR A 305 26.56 8.37 6.52
N VAL A 306 27.00 7.66 7.57
CA VAL A 306 27.43 8.32 8.80
C VAL A 306 28.58 9.31 8.53
N MET A 307 29.42 9.06 7.51
CA MET A 307 30.51 9.97 7.11
C MET A 307 30.06 11.10 6.20
N THR A 308 28.98 10.91 5.44
CA THR A 308 28.44 11.86 4.45
C THR A 308 26.92 11.94 4.62
N PRO A 309 26.44 12.64 5.66
CA PRO A 309 25.04 12.57 6.09
C PRO A 309 24.04 13.32 5.19
N ASP A 310 24.55 14.20 4.31
CA ASP A 310 23.74 14.99 3.41
C ASP A 310 23.10 14.16 2.30
N LEU A 311 21.84 14.46 1.96
CA LEU A 311 21.14 13.83 0.84
C LEU A 311 21.35 14.65 -0.43
N TYR A 312 21.94 14.05 -1.47
CA TYR A 312 22.06 14.68 -2.78
C TYR A 312 20.95 14.18 -3.69
N ILE A 313 20.18 15.10 -4.27
CA ILE A 313 19.17 14.83 -5.28
C ILE A 313 19.67 15.40 -6.61
N HIS A 314 19.95 14.53 -7.58
CA HIS A 314 20.42 14.89 -8.91
C HIS A 314 19.26 15.11 -9.85
N SER A 315 19.37 16.06 -10.78
CA SER A 315 18.38 16.27 -11.85
C SER A 315 16.94 16.36 -11.32
N VAL A 316 16.72 17.24 -10.35
CA VAL A 316 15.47 17.36 -9.58
C VAL A 316 14.26 17.52 -10.51
N ASN A 317 13.19 16.79 -10.21
CA ASN A 317 11.94 16.85 -10.97
C ASN A 317 10.73 17.06 -10.04
N PHE A 318 9.53 17.23 -10.62
CA PHE A 318 8.31 17.50 -9.84
C PHE A 318 7.88 16.37 -8.89
N GLN A 319 8.49 15.18 -8.97
CA GLN A 319 8.27 14.09 -8.01
C GLN A 319 9.09 14.22 -6.74
N ASP A 320 10.13 15.06 -6.74
CA ASP A 320 10.96 15.38 -5.58
C ASP A 320 10.32 16.45 -4.68
N VAL A 321 9.19 17.02 -5.08
CA VAL A 321 8.42 17.95 -4.25
C VAL A 321 7.84 17.21 -3.05
N GLY A 322 8.18 17.66 -1.85
CA GLY A 322 7.68 17.05 -0.61
C GLY A 322 8.48 17.38 0.63
N ASN A 323 8.21 16.61 1.68
CA ASN A 323 8.79 16.78 3.01
C ASN A 323 9.81 15.68 3.28
N PHE A 324 11.02 16.06 3.62
CA PHE A 324 12.15 15.18 3.93
C PHE A 324 12.50 15.26 5.41
N THR A 325 12.89 14.14 6.01
CA THR A 325 13.43 14.06 7.37
C THR A 325 14.67 13.19 7.39
N CYS A 326 15.66 13.60 8.18
CA CYS A 326 16.87 12.87 8.47
C CYS A 326 16.72 12.16 9.82
N GLU A 327 16.96 10.86 9.87
CA GLU A 327 16.82 10.02 11.07
C GLU A 327 18.20 9.47 11.43
N ALA A 328 18.69 9.76 12.64
CA ALA A 328 19.98 9.27 13.15
C ALA A 328 19.76 8.29 14.28
N THR A 329 20.49 7.17 14.29
CA THR A 329 20.33 6.10 15.28
C THR A 329 21.66 5.74 15.95
N ASN A 330 21.64 5.59 17.26
CA ASN A 330 22.71 4.99 18.06
C ASN A 330 22.13 3.84 18.94
N PRO A 331 22.93 3.17 19.79
CA PRO A 331 22.44 2.09 20.65
C PRO A 331 21.35 2.49 21.65
N VAL A 332 21.21 3.79 21.97
CA VAL A 332 20.16 4.31 22.88
C VAL A 332 18.83 4.42 22.13
N GLY A 333 18.88 4.86 20.88
CA GLY A 333 17.72 4.85 19.99
C GLY A 333 17.88 5.79 18.80
N THR A 334 16.73 6.20 18.24
CA THR A 334 16.64 6.99 17.01
C THR A 334 16.03 8.36 17.29
N THR A 335 16.66 9.40 16.74
CA THR A 335 16.14 10.76 16.73
C THR A 335 15.84 11.20 15.30
N VAL A 336 14.72 11.89 15.12
CA VAL A 336 14.28 12.43 13.83
C VAL A 336 14.54 13.93 13.84
N GLY A 337 15.22 14.44 12.81
CA GLY A 337 15.43 15.87 12.60
C GLY A 337 14.15 16.61 12.19
N ASP A 338 14.26 17.92 12.03
CA ASP A 338 13.13 18.73 11.58
C ASP A 338 12.73 18.40 10.14
N ILE A 339 11.50 18.77 9.80
CA ILE A 339 10.97 18.59 8.46
C ILE A 339 11.60 19.62 7.51
N ILE A 340 12.24 19.12 6.45
CA ILE A 340 12.78 19.89 5.35
C ILE A 340 11.80 19.85 4.18
N THR A 341 11.33 20.98 3.69
CA THR A 341 10.46 21.05 2.51
C THR A 341 11.29 21.35 1.25
N VAL A 342 11.09 20.56 0.20
CA VAL A 342 11.70 20.80 -1.11
C VAL A 342 10.61 21.23 -2.09
N ASP A 343 10.81 22.39 -2.69
CA ASP A 343 9.98 22.95 -3.76
C ASP A 343 10.78 23.02 -5.05
N VAL A 344 10.12 22.65 -6.15
CA VAL A 344 10.71 22.69 -7.49
C VAL A 344 10.02 23.76 -8.31
N ILE A 345 10.80 24.71 -8.84
CA ILE A 345 10.36 25.73 -9.79
C ILE A 345 10.86 25.39 -11.19
N GLY A 346 10.11 25.74 -12.22
CA GLY A 346 10.46 25.39 -13.60
C GLY A 346 9.28 24.87 -14.39
N VAL A 347 9.58 24.28 -15.55
CA VAL A 347 8.60 23.70 -16.46
C VAL A 347 9.12 22.39 -17.01
N GLN A 348 8.29 21.34 -16.95
CA GLN A 348 8.52 20.05 -17.60
C GLN A 348 7.38 19.79 -18.57
N SER A 349 7.70 19.57 -19.84
CA SER A 349 6.74 19.26 -20.90
C SER A 349 6.99 17.84 -21.42
N GLU A 350 5.94 17.02 -21.49
CA GLU A 350 6.02 15.63 -21.91
C GLU A 350 4.93 15.31 -22.94
N ILE A 351 5.31 14.71 -24.06
CA ILE A 351 4.38 14.21 -25.07
C ILE A 351 4.11 12.73 -24.84
N SER A 352 2.85 12.32 -24.97
CA SER A 352 2.43 10.94 -24.65
C SER A 352 2.92 9.86 -25.63
N SER A 353 3.24 10.22 -26.87
CA SER A 353 3.72 9.27 -27.89
C SER A 353 4.82 9.88 -28.76
N PRO A 354 5.89 9.13 -29.09
CA PRO A 354 6.94 9.60 -30.01
C PRO A 354 6.46 9.66 -31.47
N THR A 355 5.36 8.98 -31.82
CA THR A 355 4.78 9.00 -33.16
C THR A 355 3.25 8.98 -33.14
N TYR A 356 2.66 9.62 -34.14
CA TYR A 356 1.23 9.60 -34.44
C TYR A 356 1.03 9.31 -35.93
N THR A 357 -0.02 8.57 -36.27
CA THR A 357 -0.40 8.31 -37.67
C THR A 357 -1.88 8.59 -37.84
N VAL A 358 -2.23 9.35 -38.88
CA VAL A 358 -3.62 9.74 -39.17
C VAL A 358 -3.92 9.64 -40.65
N VAL A 359 -5.17 9.29 -40.98
CA VAL A 359 -5.66 9.24 -42.36
C VAL A 359 -5.96 10.64 -42.86
N TYR A 360 -5.64 10.91 -44.12
CA TYR A 360 -5.98 12.16 -44.81
C TYR A 360 -7.45 12.54 -44.62
N GLY A 361 -7.71 13.78 -44.22
CA GLY A 361 -9.03 14.36 -43.94
C GLY A 361 -9.60 14.03 -42.55
N GLU A 362 -8.97 13.14 -41.78
CA GLU A 362 -9.36 12.89 -40.38
C GLU A 362 -8.74 13.91 -39.42
N GLN A 363 -9.02 13.76 -38.12
CA GLN A 363 -8.47 14.60 -37.06
C GLN A 363 -7.52 13.82 -36.15
N VAL A 364 -6.53 14.48 -35.57
CA VAL A 364 -5.58 13.89 -34.62
C VAL A 364 -5.31 14.83 -33.46
N THR A 365 -5.13 14.28 -32.24
CA THR A 365 -4.70 15.07 -31.08
C THR A 365 -3.32 14.63 -30.61
N LEU A 366 -2.35 15.53 -30.72
CA LEU A 366 -1.02 15.38 -30.14
C LEU A 366 -1.11 15.74 -28.65
N GLN A 367 -0.98 14.73 -27.78
CA GLN A 367 -1.20 14.89 -26.35
C GLN A 367 0.07 15.41 -25.67
N CYS A 368 -0.04 16.54 -24.96
CA CYS A 368 1.05 17.11 -24.15
C CYS A 368 0.58 17.34 -22.72
N THR A 369 1.40 16.92 -21.76
CA THR A 369 1.25 17.21 -20.34
C THR A 369 2.37 18.16 -19.94
N ILE A 370 2.02 19.23 -19.20
CA ILE A 370 3.00 20.20 -18.72
C ILE A 370 2.84 20.35 -17.20
N TRP A 371 3.94 20.14 -16.47
CA TRP A 371 4.04 20.48 -15.05
C TRP A 371 4.83 21.78 -14.91
N SER A 372 4.32 22.71 -14.11
CA SER A 372 5.01 23.97 -13.87
C SER A 372 4.78 24.51 -12.46
N LYS A 373 5.77 25.25 -11.96
CA LYS A 373 5.64 26.14 -10.81
C LYS A 373 6.56 27.35 -11.04
N PRO A 374 6.04 28.59 -11.08
CA PRO A 374 4.62 29.00 -10.96
C PRO A 374 3.69 28.47 -12.08
N ASP A 375 2.40 28.83 -12.04
CA ASP A 375 1.43 28.41 -13.05
C ASP A 375 1.81 28.91 -14.46
N LEU A 376 1.40 28.16 -15.48
CA LEU A 376 1.69 28.47 -16.88
C LEU A 376 1.13 29.84 -17.27
N LYS A 377 1.98 30.63 -17.91
CA LYS A 377 1.64 31.90 -18.55
C LYS A 377 1.26 31.68 -20.02
N ASN A 378 1.98 30.79 -20.70
CA ASN A 378 1.78 30.50 -22.12
C ASN A 378 2.05 29.03 -22.44
N VAL A 379 1.39 28.51 -23.48
CA VAL A 379 1.65 27.20 -24.07
C VAL A 379 1.70 27.36 -25.58
N SER A 380 2.75 26.84 -26.19
CA SER A 380 2.94 26.89 -27.64
C SER A 380 3.38 25.54 -28.18
N TRP A 381 2.97 25.23 -29.40
CA TRP A 381 3.52 24.12 -30.17
C TRP A 381 4.49 24.64 -31.21
N GLU A 382 5.58 23.94 -31.43
CA GLU A 382 6.52 24.23 -32.51
C GLU A 382 6.45 23.11 -33.54
N ARG A 383 6.43 23.49 -34.82
CA ARG A 383 6.56 22.56 -35.94
C ARG A 383 7.81 22.93 -36.73
N GLU A 384 8.55 21.93 -37.16
CA GLU A 384 9.65 22.12 -38.09
C GLU A 384 9.08 22.37 -39.51
N ILE A 385 9.33 23.54 -40.09
CA ILE A 385 8.97 23.85 -41.48
C ILE A 385 10.21 24.38 -42.18
N ASN A 386 10.63 23.73 -43.29
CA ASN A 386 11.80 24.13 -44.09
C ASN A 386 13.10 24.29 -43.27
N GLY A 387 13.32 23.43 -42.26
CA GLY A 387 14.52 23.44 -41.41
C GLY A 387 14.56 24.58 -40.37
N THR A 388 13.45 25.30 -40.15
CA THR A 388 13.32 26.28 -39.07
C THR A 388 12.22 25.83 -38.10
N ALA A 389 12.55 25.72 -36.81
CA ALA A 389 11.56 25.54 -35.75
C ALA A 389 10.83 26.87 -35.55
N VAL A 390 9.55 26.92 -35.92
CA VAL A 390 8.70 28.11 -35.74
C VAL A 390 7.78 27.85 -34.55
N CYS A 391 7.80 28.74 -33.56
CA CYS A 391 6.78 28.78 -32.51
C CYS A 391 5.44 29.04 -33.21
N VAL A 392 4.58 28.04 -33.26
CA VAL A 392 3.29 28.17 -33.94
C VAL A 392 2.34 28.87 -32.98
N ASP A 393 2.38 30.20 -33.01
CA ASP A 393 1.20 30.97 -32.67
C ASP A 393 0.18 30.69 -33.78
N LEU A 394 -0.73 29.76 -33.52
CA LEU A 394 -1.81 29.37 -34.41
C LEU A 394 -2.87 30.48 -34.47
N GLY A 395 -2.46 31.69 -34.82
CA GLY A 395 -3.38 32.81 -35.03
C GLY A 395 -4.47 32.42 -36.03
N ASN A 396 -5.74 32.61 -35.64
CA ASN A 396 -7.01 32.45 -36.40
C ASN A 396 -7.15 31.28 -37.40
N ASN A 397 -6.26 30.29 -37.43
CA ASN A 397 -6.46 29.10 -38.24
C ASN A 397 -7.32 28.10 -37.45
N SER A 398 -8.61 28.04 -37.78
CA SER A 398 -9.58 27.15 -37.14
C SER A 398 -9.24 25.66 -37.27
N LYS A 399 -8.25 25.29 -38.09
CA LYS A 399 -7.75 23.93 -38.23
C LYS A 399 -7.07 23.40 -36.96
N TYR A 400 -6.43 24.28 -36.19
CA TYR A 400 -5.66 23.89 -35.02
C TYR A 400 -6.29 24.42 -33.73
N ILE A 401 -6.58 23.52 -32.79
CA ILE A 401 -7.33 23.82 -31.57
C ILE A 401 -6.53 23.34 -30.37
N GLY A 402 -6.52 24.12 -29.28
CA GLY A 402 -5.82 23.79 -28.04
C GLY A 402 -4.66 24.74 -27.80
N SER A 403 -3.49 24.20 -27.46
CA SER A 403 -2.26 24.97 -27.21
C SER A 403 -2.47 26.15 -26.25
N ASN A 404 -3.11 25.90 -25.12
CA ASN A 404 -3.31 26.93 -24.09
C ASN A 404 -3.13 26.35 -22.69
N THR A 405 -3.13 27.23 -21.69
CA THR A 405 -2.84 26.86 -20.29
C THR A 405 -3.85 25.89 -19.68
N THR A 406 -5.07 25.82 -20.21
CA THR A 406 -6.11 24.87 -19.74
C THR A 406 -6.11 23.55 -20.51
N TRP A 407 -5.68 23.58 -21.77
CA TRP A 407 -5.57 22.40 -22.62
C TRP A 407 -4.28 22.47 -23.46
N PRO A 408 -3.17 21.92 -22.94
CA PRO A 408 -1.87 22.02 -23.59
C PRO A 408 -1.74 21.20 -24.88
N SER A 409 -2.58 20.19 -25.08
CA SER A 409 -2.58 19.34 -26.28
C SER A 409 -2.97 20.11 -27.55
N LEU A 410 -2.55 19.58 -28.70
CA LEU A 410 -2.86 20.14 -30.02
C LEU A 410 -3.79 19.21 -30.80
N LEU A 411 -5.00 19.67 -31.11
CA LEU A 411 -5.91 19.02 -32.05
C LEU A 411 -5.77 19.64 -33.44
N ILE A 412 -5.53 18.78 -34.42
CA ILE A 412 -5.45 19.12 -35.84
C ILE A 412 -6.69 18.54 -36.52
N LEU A 413 -7.52 19.40 -37.10
CA LEU A 413 -8.68 19.02 -37.91
C LEU A 413 -8.29 18.85 -39.38
N ASP A 414 -9.07 18.09 -40.15
CA ASP A 414 -8.92 17.96 -41.62
C ASP A 414 -7.46 17.81 -42.07
N VAL A 415 -6.80 16.77 -41.56
CA VAL A 415 -5.34 16.59 -41.70
C VAL A 415 -4.95 16.35 -43.17
N ASP A 416 -3.93 17.05 -43.64
CA ASP A 416 -3.39 16.91 -44.98
C ASP A 416 -1.89 16.57 -44.95
N PHE A 417 -1.29 16.22 -46.10
CA PHE A 417 0.13 15.83 -46.15
C PHE A 417 1.12 16.94 -45.75
N SER A 418 0.71 18.21 -45.77
CA SER A 418 1.53 19.34 -45.32
C SER A 418 1.57 19.48 -43.79
N ASP A 419 0.70 18.77 -43.07
CA ASP A 419 0.76 18.65 -41.61
C ASP A 419 1.77 17.59 -41.15
N ALA A 420 2.26 16.72 -42.03
CA ALA A 420 3.24 15.71 -41.65
C ALA A 420 4.55 16.37 -41.21
N GLY A 421 5.16 15.87 -40.12
CA GLY A 421 6.43 16.41 -39.62
C GLY A 421 6.65 16.22 -38.12
N ASN A 422 7.74 16.80 -37.63
CA ASN A 422 8.08 16.80 -36.21
C ASN A 422 7.39 17.96 -35.48
N TYR A 423 6.82 17.64 -34.33
CA TYR A 423 6.16 18.57 -33.43
C TYR A 423 6.78 18.49 -32.04
N CYS A 424 6.83 19.60 -31.33
CA CYS A 424 7.15 19.63 -29.90
C CYS A 424 6.27 20.66 -29.18
N CYS A 425 6.05 20.42 -27.91
CA CYS A 425 5.22 21.22 -27.02
C CYS A 425 6.12 22.02 -26.09
N GLN A 426 5.81 23.29 -25.89
CA GLN A 426 6.53 24.19 -25.01
C GLN A 426 5.57 24.87 -24.02
N GLY A 427 5.94 24.84 -22.74
CA GLY A 427 5.30 25.63 -21.70
C GLY A 427 6.19 26.76 -21.23
N GLU A 428 5.59 27.90 -20.91
CA GLU A 428 6.28 29.08 -20.37
C GLU A 428 5.57 29.58 -19.12
N THR A 429 6.35 29.94 -18.11
CA THR A 429 5.91 30.66 -16.90
C THR A 429 6.45 32.09 -16.94
N ILE A 430 6.48 32.80 -15.82
CA ILE A 430 7.03 34.15 -15.78
C ILE A 430 8.57 34.19 -15.89
N ASP A 431 9.25 33.11 -15.50
CA ASP A 431 10.70 33.06 -15.29
C ASP A 431 11.36 31.79 -15.84
N SER A 432 10.59 30.84 -16.38
CA SER A 432 11.11 29.58 -16.92
C SER A 432 10.30 29.06 -18.10
N SER A 433 10.95 28.26 -18.95
CA SER A 433 10.33 27.59 -20.09
C SER A 433 10.80 26.13 -20.19
N GLY A 434 9.93 25.23 -20.63
CA GLY A 434 10.24 23.81 -20.81
C GLY A 434 9.75 23.33 -22.17
N ARG A 435 10.57 22.53 -22.84
CA ARG A 435 10.29 21.98 -24.18
C ARG A 435 10.26 20.46 -24.11
N SER A 436 9.26 19.84 -24.72
CA SER A 436 9.14 18.39 -24.79
C SER A 436 10.14 17.79 -25.77
N SER A 437 10.28 16.46 -25.74
CA SER A 437 10.87 15.72 -26.86
C SER A 437 10.02 15.90 -28.13
N GLU A 438 10.63 15.59 -29.28
CA GLU A 438 9.95 15.61 -30.57
C GLU A 438 8.99 14.42 -30.73
N THR A 439 7.87 14.65 -31.41
CA THR A 439 6.94 13.61 -31.88
C THR A 439 6.71 13.75 -33.38
N PHE A 440 6.70 12.63 -34.10
CA PHE A 440 6.49 12.64 -35.55
C PHE A 440 5.02 12.35 -35.90
N LEU A 441 4.39 13.23 -36.68
CA LEU A 441 3.07 13.01 -37.27
C LEU A 441 3.22 12.49 -38.71
N GLY A 442 2.82 11.24 -38.93
CA GLY A 442 2.67 10.65 -40.24
C GLY A 442 1.25 10.79 -40.78
N VAL A 443 1.12 11.26 -42.02
CA VAL A 443 -0.17 11.33 -42.72
C VAL A 443 -0.20 10.25 -43.80
N ILE A 444 -1.18 9.36 -43.71
CA ILE A 444 -1.40 8.29 -44.68
C ILE A 444 -2.63 8.60 -45.53
N GLY A 445 -2.67 8.11 -46.76
CA GLY A 445 -3.88 8.20 -47.58
C GLY A 445 -5.05 7.39 -46.99
N GLY A 446 -6.25 7.61 -47.52
CA GLY A 446 -7.47 6.89 -47.17
C GLY A 446 -7.99 6.04 -48.34
N LEU A 447 -8.98 5.18 -48.06
CA LEU A 447 -9.77 4.53 -49.12
C LEU A 447 -10.59 5.58 -49.90
N PRO A 448 -11.02 5.29 -51.14
CA PRO A 448 -11.85 6.22 -51.91
C PRO A 448 -13.15 6.59 -51.19
N ASN A 449 -13.54 7.86 -51.28
CA ASN A 449 -14.86 8.35 -50.89
C ASN A 449 -15.78 8.35 -52.12
N ILE A 450 -16.98 7.77 -51.98
CA ILE A 450 -17.99 7.69 -53.04
C ILE A 450 -19.23 8.45 -52.61
N MET A 451 -19.61 9.45 -53.38
CA MET A 451 -20.86 10.19 -53.22
C MET A 451 -21.88 9.75 -54.27
N ILE A 452 -23.06 9.35 -53.80
CA ILE A 452 -24.24 9.14 -54.63
C ILE A 452 -25.35 10.07 -54.12
N ASN A 453 -26.20 10.58 -55.02
CA ASN A 453 -27.31 11.47 -54.66
C ASN A 453 -28.69 10.84 -54.95
N GLN A 454 -28.71 9.57 -55.33
CA GLN A 454 -29.91 8.81 -55.68
C GLN A 454 -30.00 7.53 -54.84
N THR A 455 -31.21 7.15 -54.47
CA THR A 455 -31.51 5.85 -53.82
C THR A 455 -32.46 5.00 -54.67
N VAL A 456 -33.36 5.65 -55.43
CA VAL A 456 -34.28 5.01 -56.37
C VAL A 456 -34.37 5.86 -57.63
N VAL A 457 -34.28 5.24 -58.80
CA VAL A 457 -34.43 5.87 -60.13
C VAL A 457 -35.53 5.15 -60.89
N ARG A 458 -36.57 5.88 -61.30
CA ARG A 458 -37.69 5.37 -62.09
C ARG A 458 -37.65 5.94 -63.50
N VAL A 459 -37.83 5.10 -64.51
CA VAL A 459 -37.71 5.47 -65.93
C VAL A 459 -38.64 4.61 -66.77
N ASN A 460 -39.19 5.15 -67.88
CA ASN A 460 -40.01 4.34 -68.77
C ASN A 460 -39.14 3.44 -69.65
N ALA A 461 -39.66 2.28 -70.04
CA ALA A 461 -38.99 1.42 -71.01
C ALA A 461 -38.63 2.19 -72.29
N SER A 462 -37.44 1.93 -72.83
CA SER A 462 -36.86 2.60 -74.01
C SER A 462 -36.40 4.05 -73.80
N GLU A 463 -36.56 4.63 -72.61
CA GLU A 463 -35.94 5.92 -72.27
C GLU A 463 -34.52 5.73 -71.71
N SER A 464 -33.71 6.80 -71.79
CA SER A 464 -32.37 6.83 -71.21
C SER A 464 -32.40 7.31 -69.75
N THR A 465 -31.52 6.76 -68.91
CA THR A 465 -31.35 7.21 -67.51
C THR A 465 -29.91 7.07 -67.03
N THR A 466 -29.53 7.83 -66.00
CA THR A 466 -28.19 7.83 -65.40
C THR A 466 -28.27 7.60 -63.90
N LEU A 467 -27.47 6.65 -63.41
CA LEU A 467 -27.17 6.46 -62.00
C LEU A 467 -25.93 7.29 -61.65
N PHE A 468 -26.09 8.29 -60.79
CA PHE A 468 -25.03 9.21 -60.42
C PHE A 468 -24.07 8.60 -59.42
N CYS A 469 -22.78 8.71 -59.71
CA CYS A 469 -21.68 8.40 -58.80
C CYS A 469 -20.57 9.43 -59.02
N GLU A 470 -19.99 9.89 -57.92
CA GLU A 470 -18.76 10.66 -57.88
C GLU A 470 -17.80 9.96 -56.92
N ALA A 471 -16.56 9.71 -57.37
CA ALA A 471 -15.53 9.04 -56.59
C ALA A 471 -14.30 9.93 -56.50
N SER A 472 -13.83 10.17 -55.28
CA SER A 472 -12.62 10.93 -54.98
C SER A 472 -11.80 10.18 -53.93
N GLY A 473 -10.54 10.54 -53.75
CA GLY A 473 -9.70 9.88 -52.75
C GLY A 473 -8.26 10.32 -52.85
N VAL A 474 -7.53 10.09 -51.76
CA VAL A 474 -6.10 10.37 -51.65
C VAL A 474 -5.41 9.10 -51.19
N PRO A 475 -4.60 8.41 -52.02
CA PRO A 475 -4.24 8.75 -53.40
C PRO A 475 -5.44 8.73 -54.36
N ASN A 476 -5.30 9.42 -55.50
CA ASN A 476 -6.33 9.52 -56.54
C ASN A 476 -6.92 8.15 -56.88
N VAL A 477 -8.23 8.13 -57.15
CA VAL A 477 -8.94 6.93 -57.60
C VAL A 477 -8.36 6.49 -58.94
N ILE A 478 -8.05 5.20 -59.07
CA ILE A 478 -7.45 4.62 -60.27
C ILE A 478 -8.42 3.72 -61.05
N PHE A 479 -9.53 3.30 -60.41
CA PHE A 479 -10.53 2.44 -61.04
C PHE A 479 -11.91 2.69 -60.44
N VAL A 480 -12.94 2.71 -61.30
CA VAL A 480 -14.36 2.79 -60.92
C VAL A 480 -15.09 1.69 -61.69
N ASP A 481 -15.98 0.96 -61.00
CA ASP A 481 -16.80 -0.12 -61.56
C ASP A 481 -18.18 -0.13 -60.94
N TRP A 482 -19.16 -0.64 -61.68
CA TRP A 482 -20.54 -0.82 -61.22
C TRP A 482 -20.90 -2.29 -61.11
N LYS A 483 -21.61 -2.64 -60.04
CA LYS A 483 -22.08 -4.00 -59.82
C LYS A 483 -23.58 -4.04 -59.64
N LYS A 484 -24.22 -5.06 -60.21
CA LYS A 484 -25.66 -5.33 -60.10
C LYS A 484 -25.90 -6.45 -59.11
N LYS A 485 -26.93 -6.30 -58.28
CA LYS A 485 -27.35 -7.33 -57.32
C LYS A 485 -28.03 -8.49 -58.04
N GLN A 486 -27.54 -9.70 -57.80
CA GLN A 486 -28.13 -10.96 -58.24
C GLN A 486 -28.07 -11.97 -57.08
N ASN A 487 -29.19 -12.63 -56.78
CA ASN A 487 -29.28 -13.59 -55.66
C ASN A 487 -28.76 -13.05 -54.30
N GLY A 488 -28.94 -11.75 -54.05
CA GLY A 488 -28.50 -11.08 -52.82
C GLY A 488 -27.03 -10.62 -52.80
N VAL A 489 -26.26 -10.86 -53.86
CA VAL A 489 -24.83 -10.51 -53.95
C VAL A 489 -24.59 -9.62 -55.18
N PHE A 490 -23.63 -8.70 -55.10
CA PHE A 490 -23.31 -7.79 -56.20
C PHE A 490 -22.24 -8.40 -57.12
N PHE A 491 -22.56 -8.48 -58.42
CA PHE A 491 -21.67 -8.99 -59.46
C PHE A 491 -21.48 -7.97 -60.57
N SER A 492 -20.35 -8.03 -61.27
CA SER A 492 -20.16 -7.30 -62.52
C SER A 492 -21.18 -7.80 -63.56
N PHE A 493 -21.69 -6.89 -64.38
CA PHE A 493 -22.73 -7.18 -65.35
C PHE A 493 -22.35 -6.63 -66.73
N THR A 494 -22.88 -7.25 -67.77
CA THR A 494 -22.72 -6.80 -69.16
C THR A 494 -24.06 -6.32 -69.68
N SER A 495 -24.18 -5.02 -69.93
CA SER A 495 -25.33 -4.38 -70.57
C SER A 495 -24.85 -3.31 -71.54
N ASN A 496 -25.72 -2.80 -72.41
CA ASN A 496 -25.42 -1.62 -73.22
C ASN A 496 -25.48 -0.37 -72.31
N ILE A 497 -24.34 -0.03 -71.70
CA ILE A 497 -24.16 1.10 -70.80
C ILE A 497 -23.11 2.07 -71.34
N LEU A 498 -23.20 3.32 -70.91
CA LEU A 498 -22.20 4.37 -71.14
C LEU A 498 -21.70 4.90 -69.80
N GLY A 499 -20.42 5.21 -69.71
CA GLY A 499 -19.78 5.57 -68.44
C GLY A 499 -19.70 4.39 -67.47
N GLY A 500 -19.73 4.68 -66.18
CA GLY A 500 -19.45 3.71 -65.12
C GLY A 500 -17.96 3.33 -65.00
N ASP A 501 -17.07 4.21 -65.46
CA ASP A 501 -15.62 4.04 -65.43
C ASP A 501 -14.93 5.27 -64.80
N ILE A 502 -13.60 5.27 -64.72
CA ILE A 502 -12.85 6.34 -64.05
C ILE A 502 -12.99 7.72 -64.73
N ASN A 503 -13.21 7.78 -66.05
CA ASN A 503 -13.35 9.03 -66.78
C ASN A 503 -14.79 9.56 -66.77
N SER A 504 -15.75 8.66 -66.55
CA SER A 504 -17.17 8.99 -66.41
C SER A 504 -17.80 8.09 -65.34
N PRO A 505 -17.65 8.42 -64.04
CA PRO A 505 -18.02 7.51 -62.94
C PRO A 505 -19.52 7.18 -62.86
N SER A 506 -20.37 8.05 -63.40
CA SER A 506 -21.82 7.83 -63.45
C SER A 506 -22.19 6.84 -64.56
N LEU A 507 -23.12 5.93 -64.26
CA LEU A 507 -23.54 4.85 -65.15
C LEU A 507 -24.81 5.23 -65.91
N THR A 508 -24.75 5.29 -67.24
CA THR A 508 -25.88 5.68 -68.09
C THR A 508 -26.39 4.50 -68.90
N PHE A 509 -27.70 4.26 -68.84
CA PHE A 509 -28.43 3.36 -69.73
C PHE A 509 -28.99 4.20 -70.90
N PRO A 510 -28.53 3.99 -72.15
CA PRO A 510 -29.05 4.74 -73.31
C PRO A 510 -30.50 4.41 -73.65
N SER A 511 -30.93 3.17 -73.34
CA SER A 511 -32.29 2.69 -73.55
C SER A 511 -32.57 1.57 -72.56
N THR A 512 -33.47 1.80 -71.62
CA THR A 512 -33.76 0.86 -70.54
C THR A 512 -34.75 -0.24 -70.92
N THR A 513 -34.54 -1.42 -70.36
CA THR A 513 -35.34 -2.64 -70.57
C THR A 513 -35.75 -3.26 -69.24
N SER A 514 -36.73 -4.17 -69.24
CA SER A 514 -37.14 -4.84 -67.99
C SER A 514 -36.04 -5.70 -67.35
N SER A 515 -35.01 -6.11 -68.09
CA SER A 515 -33.83 -6.80 -67.55
C SER A 515 -32.89 -5.88 -66.78
N ASP A 516 -32.99 -4.56 -66.96
CA ASP A 516 -32.15 -3.57 -66.27
C ASP A 516 -32.66 -3.28 -64.85
N ILE A 517 -33.87 -3.70 -64.49
CA ILE A 517 -34.41 -3.56 -63.14
C ILE A 517 -33.48 -4.24 -62.12
N GLY A 518 -33.17 -3.56 -61.02
CA GLY A 518 -32.38 -4.12 -59.92
C GLY A 518 -31.63 -3.09 -59.08
N GLU A 519 -30.94 -3.58 -58.05
CA GLU A 519 -30.06 -2.74 -57.21
C GLU A 519 -28.64 -2.70 -57.79
N TYR A 520 -28.05 -1.52 -57.80
CA TYR A 520 -26.71 -1.25 -58.32
C TYR A 520 -25.85 -0.56 -57.27
N ILE A 521 -24.56 -0.87 -57.24
CA ILE A 521 -23.56 -0.15 -56.43
C ILE A 521 -22.44 0.36 -57.31
N CYS A 522 -21.97 1.57 -57.03
CA CYS A 522 -20.72 2.11 -57.54
C CYS A 522 -19.59 1.67 -56.61
N THR A 523 -18.50 1.17 -57.18
CA THR A 523 -17.27 0.79 -56.47
C THR A 523 -16.09 1.59 -57.02
N ALA A 524 -15.22 2.06 -56.13
CA ALA A 524 -14.06 2.86 -56.50
C ALA A 524 -12.82 2.32 -55.79
N THR A 525 -11.71 2.27 -56.50
CA THR A 525 -10.43 1.72 -56.02
C THR A 525 -9.32 2.75 -56.17
N ASN A 526 -8.52 2.91 -55.13
CA ASN A 526 -7.22 3.56 -55.19
C ASN A 526 -6.10 2.56 -54.81
N LEU A 527 -4.87 3.06 -54.70
CA LEU A 527 -3.69 2.26 -54.34
C LEU A 527 -3.78 1.60 -52.95
N LEU A 528 -4.71 2.03 -52.10
CA LEU A 528 -4.90 1.48 -50.74
C LEU A 528 -6.05 0.48 -50.64
N GLY A 529 -6.96 0.43 -51.62
CA GLY A 529 -8.05 -0.54 -51.65
C GLY A 529 -9.32 -0.02 -52.33
N THR A 530 -10.44 -0.73 -52.11
CA THR A 530 -11.72 -0.50 -52.78
C THR A 530 -12.83 -0.16 -51.79
N THR A 531 -13.60 0.89 -52.06
CA THR A 531 -14.83 1.26 -51.36
C THR A 531 -16.05 0.96 -52.24
N SER A 532 -17.20 0.69 -51.61
CA SER A 532 -18.49 0.58 -52.30
C SER A 532 -19.46 1.61 -51.74
N SER A 533 -20.28 2.20 -52.61
CA SER A 533 -21.43 3.04 -52.23
C SER A 533 -22.60 2.23 -51.69
N SER A 534 -23.59 2.90 -51.10
CA SER A 534 -24.92 2.33 -50.86
C SER A 534 -25.63 1.98 -52.17
N SER A 535 -26.62 1.09 -52.14
CA SER A 535 -27.30 0.65 -53.36
C SER A 535 -28.32 1.65 -53.90
N ILE A 536 -28.38 1.75 -55.22
CA ILE A 536 -29.38 2.50 -55.99
C ILE A 536 -30.31 1.50 -56.67
N LEU A 537 -31.62 1.62 -56.46
CA LEU A 537 -32.63 0.79 -57.13
C LEU A 537 -33.05 1.43 -58.45
N LEU A 538 -32.80 0.75 -59.57
CA LEU A 538 -33.35 1.09 -60.88
C LEU A 538 -34.66 0.33 -61.12
N ASP A 539 -35.72 1.07 -61.42
CA ASP A 539 -37.08 0.55 -61.68
C ASP A 539 -37.58 1.04 -63.05
N VAL A 540 -37.90 0.10 -63.93
CA VAL A 540 -38.26 0.36 -65.34
C VAL A 540 -39.75 0.15 -65.52
N ILE A 541 -40.47 1.25 -65.76
CA ILE A 541 -41.92 1.29 -65.93
C ILE A 541 -42.23 0.84 -67.36
N ARG A 542 -42.89 -0.31 -67.52
CA ARG A 542 -43.41 -0.73 -68.83
C ARG A 542 -44.65 0.10 -69.16
N ASN A 543 -44.61 0.84 -70.27
CA ASN A 543 -45.82 1.21 -71.00
C ASN A 543 -46.32 -0.02 -71.77
N GLU A 544 -46.80 -1.04 -71.06
CA GLU A 544 -47.75 -1.96 -71.69
C GLU A 544 -49.08 -1.20 -71.83
N PRO A 545 -49.66 -1.07 -73.04
CA PRO A 545 -51.09 -0.83 -73.11
C PRO A 545 -51.72 -1.94 -72.29
N MET A 546 -52.56 -1.59 -71.33
CA MET A 546 -53.29 -2.56 -70.53
C MET A 546 -53.95 -3.55 -71.48
N CYS A 547 -53.35 -4.73 -71.68
CA CYS A 547 -54.04 -5.82 -72.32
C CYS A 547 -55.13 -6.19 -71.32
N PRO A 548 -56.41 -6.11 -71.71
CA PRO A 548 -57.52 -6.04 -70.79
C PRO A 548 -57.83 -7.41 -70.20
N CYS A 549 -56.97 -7.92 -69.32
CA CYS A 549 -57.28 -9.03 -68.45
C CYS A 549 -57.92 -8.50 -67.15
N SER A 550 -59.00 -7.72 -67.28
CA SER A 550 -59.99 -7.54 -66.21
C SER A 550 -61.37 -7.06 -66.69
N CYS A 551 -61.70 -7.21 -67.99
CA CYS A 551 -63.04 -6.91 -68.48
C CYS A 551 -64.11 -7.81 -67.85
N GLU A 552 -63.75 -8.98 -67.31
CA GLU A 552 -64.70 -9.84 -66.63
C GLU A 552 -65.03 -9.38 -65.19
N PHE A 553 -64.17 -8.56 -64.58
CA PHE A 553 -64.40 -8.02 -63.23
C PHE A 553 -65.03 -6.62 -63.29
N LYS A 554 -64.62 -5.78 -64.25
CA LYS A 554 -65.22 -4.45 -64.46
C LYS A 554 -66.63 -4.54 -65.08
N ALA A 555 -66.88 -5.45 -66.02
CA ALA A 555 -68.24 -5.69 -66.52
C ALA A 555 -69.17 -6.34 -65.47
N LYS A 556 -68.63 -7.14 -64.54
CA LYS A 556 -69.40 -7.65 -63.38
C LYS A 556 -69.64 -6.57 -62.32
N LEU A 557 -68.69 -5.67 -62.08
CA LEU A 557 -68.88 -4.51 -61.19
C LEU A 557 -69.89 -3.51 -61.76
N ASP A 558 -69.83 -3.23 -63.07
CA ASP A 558 -70.75 -2.30 -63.74
C ASP A 558 -72.16 -2.94 -63.91
N PHE A 559 -72.27 -4.28 -64.05
CA PHE A 559 -73.54 -5.03 -63.98
C PHE A 559 -74.13 -5.06 -62.55
N TRP A 560 -73.29 -5.15 -61.51
CA TRP A 560 -73.73 -5.11 -60.10
C TRP A 560 -74.06 -3.68 -59.64
N ALA A 561 -73.44 -2.67 -60.24
CA ALA A 561 -73.74 -1.27 -60.01
C ALA A 561 -74.97 -0.76 -60.80
N SER A 562 -75.39 -1.47 -61.87
CA SER A 562 -76.58 -1.12 -62.67
C SER A 562 -77.88 -1.83 -62.25
N GLN A 563 -77.82 -2.76 -61.30
CA GLN A 563 -79.02 -3.27 -60.61
C GLN A 563 -79.28 -2.36 -59.42
N SER A 564 -80.36 -1.59 -59.50
CA SER A 564 -80.86 -0.68 -58.46
C SER A 564 -80.66 -1.23 -57.05
N ALA A 565 -79.87 -0.52 -56.25
CA ALA A 565 -79.88 -0.61 -54.80
C ALA A 565 -81.24 -0.14 -54.26
N THR A 566 -82.24 -1.03 -54.22
CA THR A 566 -83.48 -0.79 -53.46
C THR A 566 -84.05 -2.01 -52.72
N ASN A 567 -83.43 -3.20 -52.71
CA ASN A 567 -84.02 -4.36 -52.01
C ASN A 567 -83.03 -5.38 -51.39
N TYR A 568 -81.96 -4.91 -50.74
CA TYR A 568 -81.16 -5.79 -49.86
C TYR A 568 -81.02 -5.19 -48.47
N THR A 569 -81.28 -5.99 -47.44
CA THR A 569 -81.03 -5.65 -46.05
C THR A 569 -79.56 -5.87 -45.68
N MET A 570 -79.11 -5.23 -44.60
CA MET A 570 -77.71 -5.31 -44.12
C MET A 570 -77.28 -6.74 -43.75
N ALA A 571 -78.23 -7.65 -43.52
CA ALA A 571 -77.99 -9.07 -43.28
C ALA A 571 -77.66 -9.84 -44.58
N GLU A 572 -78.23 -9.45 -45.71
CA GLU A 572 -78.00 -10.10 -47.02
C GLU A 572 -76.66 -9.69 -47.64
N LEU A 573 -76.24 -8.43 -47.44
CA LEU A 573 -74.89 -7.96 -47.81
C LEU A 573 -73.76 -8.69 -47.05
N ARG A 574 -73.98 -9.10 -45.79
CA ARG A 574 -72.99 -9.88 -45.01
C ARG A 574 -72.76 -11.28 -45.57
N VAL A 575 -73.80 -11.93 -46.10
CA VAL A 575 -73.70 -13.28 -46.67
C VAL A 575 -72.96 -13.26 -48.01
N ILE A 576 -73.15 -12.20 -48.81
CA ILE A 576 -72.53 -12.02 -50.13
C ILE A 576 -71.05 -11.62 -50.03
N LEU A 577 -70.68 -10.78 -49.06
CA LEU A 577 -69.31 -10.29 -48.90
C LEU A 577 -68.39 -11.19 -48.06
N SER A 578 -68.94 -12.18 -47.33
CA SER A 578 -68.15 -13.09 -46.47
C SER A 578 -67.10 -13.92 -47.23
N PRO A 579 -67.41 -14.56 -48.39
CA PRO A 579 -66.42 -15.39 -49.08
C PRO A 579 -65.27 -14.57 -49.68
N VAL A 580 -65.58 -13.34 -50.14
CA VAL A 580 -64.62 -12.38 -50.70
C VAL A 580 -63.66 -11.88 -49.61
N LEU A 581 -64.17 -11.62 -48.40
CA LEU A 581 -63.34 -11.24 -47.25
C LEU A 581 -62.42 -12.37 -46.78
N ASP A 582 -62.87 -13.64 -46.86
CA ASP A 582 -62.08 -14.81 -46.46
C ASP A 582 -61.01 -15.19 -47.51
N GLU A 583 -61.22 -14.85 -48.78
CA GLU A 583 -60.21 -14.99 -49.84
C GLU A 583 -59.12 -13.92 -49.73
N ILE A 584 -59.49 -12.67 -49.40
CA ILE A 584 -58.54 -11.59 -49.11
C ILE A 584 -57.73 -11.89 -47.84
N LYS A 585 -58.36 -12.44 -46.79
CA LYS A 585 -57.65 -12.88 -45.57
C LYS A 585 -56.65 -14.01 -45.85
N ARG A 586 -57.00 -15.01 -46.67
CA ARG A 586 -56.10 -16.10 -47.05
C ARG A 586 -54.88 -15.65 -47.85
N ASN A 587 -55.03 -14.65 -48.72
CA ASN A 587 -53.93 -14.11 -49.52
C ASN A 587 -53.02 -13.14 -48.74
N LEU A 588 -53.47 -12.61 -47.60
CA LEU A 588 -52.71 -11.65 -46.77
C LEU A 588 -52.08 -12.26 -45.51
N THR A 589 -52.45 -13.48 -45.11
CA THR A 589 -51.76 -14.21 -44.03
C THR A 589 -50.58 -15.01 -44.57
N VAL A 590 -49.36 -14.56 -44.29
CA VAL A 590 -48.18 -15.44 -44.36
C VAL A 590 -48.37 -16.54 -43.30
N ASP A 591 -48.41 -17.79 -43.74
CA ASP A 591 -48.54 -18.96 -42.86
C ASP A 591 -47.23 -19.24 -42.11
N VAL A 592 -47.17 -18.75 -40.86
CA VAL A 592 -46.02 -18.94 -39.95
C VAL A 592 -45.91 -20.38 -39.44
N SER A 593 -46.91 -21.25 -39.69
CA SER A 593 -46.91 -22.64 -39.21
C SER A 593 -46.06 -23.61 -40.04
N THR A 594 -45.49 -23.17 -41.17
CA THR A 594 -44.56 -23.97 -42.01
C THR A 594 -43.08 -23.74 -41.74
N LEU A 595 -42.72 -22.92 -40.74
CA LEU A 595 -41.35 -22.81 -40.23
C LEU A 595 -41.01 -24.01 -39.31
N THR A 596 -40.60 -25.11 -39.93
CA THR A 596 -40.04 -26.28 -39.22
C THR A 596 -38.74 -25.91 -38.48
N LYS A 597 -38.49 -26.58 -37.34
CA LYS A 597 -37.30 -26.44 -36.45
C LYS A 597 -35.93 -26.48 -37.17
N THR A 598 -35.88 -26.90 -38.42
CA THR A 598 -34.67 -26.97 -39.25
C THR A 598 -34.31 -25.64 -39.92
N LYS A 599 -35.25 -24.69 -40.12
CA LYS A 599 -34.96 -23.36 -40.71
C LYS A 599 -34.60 -22.26 -39.69
N LEU A 600 -34.84 -22.49 -38.40
CA LEU A 600 -34.33 -21.64 -37.31
C LEU A 600 -32.80 -21.77 -37.09
N LYS A 601 -32.15 -22.74 -37.74
CA LYS A 601 -30.70 -22.99 -37.59
C LYS A 601 -29.81 -22.13 -38.49
N TYR A 602 -30.37 -21.30 -39.38
CA TYR A 602 -29.58 -20.55 -40.37
C TYR A 602 -29.42 -19.05 -40.09
N ILE A 603 -29.97 -18.51 -38.99
CA ILE A 603 -29.80 -17.08 -38.60
C ILE A 603 -29.16 -16.97 -37.20
N SER A 604 -28.19 -17.83 -36.94
CA SER A 604 -27.28 -17.72 -35.80
C SER A 604 -26.03 -18.52 -36.14
N ALA A 605 -25.14 -17.91 -36.95
CA ALA A 605 -23.78 -18.40 -37.02
C ALA A 605 -23.12 -18.17 -35.65
N LYS A 606 -23.02 -19.26 -34.87
CA LYS A 606 -22.12 -19.48 -33.72
C LYS A 606 -21.90 -18.29 -32.75
N ASP A 607 -22.77 -18.14 -31.75
CA ASP A 607 -22.32 -17.72 -30.40
C ASP A 607 -23.26 -18.33 -29.36
N ASN A 608 -22.70 -18.94 -28.31
CA ASN A 608 -23.43 -19.78 -27.33
C ASN A 608 -23.55 -19.09 -25.96
N ARG A 609 -23.50 -17.75 -25.92
CA ARG A 609 -23.62 -16.96 -24.70
C ARG A 609 -25.08 -16.63 -24.39
N SER A 610 -25.45 -16.70 -23.10
CA SER A 610 -26.81 -16.46 -22.57
C SER A 610 -27.35 -15.05 -22.83
N SER A 611 -26.51 -14.08 -23.18
CA SER A 611 -26.89 -12.70 -23.54
C SER A 611 -27.52 -12.57 -24.93
N ALA A 612 -27.29 -13.51 -25.86
CA ALA A 612 -27.84 -13.43 -27.22
C ALA A 612 -29.32 -13.87 -27.30
N SER A 613 -29.80 -14.71 -26.37
CA SER A 613 -31.21 -15.12 -26.34
C SER A 613 -32.13 -14.00 -25.83
N GLN A 614 -31.62 -13.10 -24.97
CA GLN A 614 -32.37 -11.96 -24.46
C GLN A 614 -32.56 -10.86 -25.52
N VAL A 615 -31.58 -10.63 -26.39
CA VAL A 615 -31.70 -9.67 -27.50
C VAL A 615 -32.66 -10.16 -28.59
N GLY A 616 -32.68 -11.48 -28.85
CA GLY A 616 -33.64 -12.09 -29.79
C GLY A 616 -35.10 -12.00 -29.33
N ALA A 617 -35.35 -12.13 -28.02
CA ALA A 617 -36.69 -11.98 -27.45
C ALA A 617 -37.18 -10.51 -27.50
N LEU A 618 -36.29 -9.55 -27.23
CA LEU A 618 -36.59 -8.11 -27.32
C LEU A 618 -36.88 -7.67 -28.76
N GLY A 619 -36.19 -8.22 -29.77
CA GLY A 619 -36.45 -7.92 -31.18
C GLY A 619 -37.81 -8.40 -31.69
N ILE A 620 -38.30 -9.53 -31.18
CA ILE A 620 -39.62 -10.08 -31.57
C ILE A 620 -40.76 -9.28 -30.91
N VAL A 621 -40.57 -8.82 -29.67
CA VAL A 621 -41.54 -7.92 -29.00
C VAL A 621 -41.59 -6.56 -29.71
N PHE A 622 -40.45 -6.04 -30.17
CA PHE A 622 -40.40 -4.77 -30.92
C PHE A 622 -41.11 -4.87 -32.28
N MET A 623 -40.89 -5.96 -33.03
CA MET A 623 -41.58 -6.20 -34.32
C MET A 623 -43.09 -6.41 -34.16
N THR A 624 -43.54 -7.07 -33.09
CA THR A 624 -44.98 -7.27 -32.84
C THR A 624 -45.70 -5.99 -32.41
N VAL A 625 -45.04 -5.10 -31.67
CA VAL A 625 -45.57 -3.76 -31.31
C VAL A 625 -45.60 -2.82 -32.52
N VAL A 626 -44.58 -2.86 -33.39
CA VAL A 626 -44.54 -2.03 -34.60
C VAL A 626 -45.57 -2.48 -35.64
N ILE A 627 -45.72 -3.79 -35.87
CA ILE A 627 -46.71 -4.34 -36.80
C ILE A 627 -48.14 -4.17 -36.24
N GLY A 628 -48.35 -4.34 -34.93
CA GLY A 628 -49.63 -4.07 -34.27
C GLY A 628 -50.03 -2.59 -34.30
N GLY A 629 -49.06 -1.68 -34.19
CA GLY A 629 -49.27 -0.23 -34.29
C GLY A 629 -49.63 0.23 -35.71
N LEU A 630 -49.00 -0.35 -36.74
CA LEU A 630 -49.30 -0.05 -38.15
C LEU A 630 -50.70 -0.53 -38.56
N ILE A 631 -51.14 -1.69 -38.06
CA ILE A 631 -52.49 -2.23 -38.31
C ILE A 631 -53.58 -1.38 -37.65
N LEU A 632 -53.33 -0.79 -36.48
CA LEU A 632 -54.30 0.09 -35.80
C LEU A 632 -54.48 1.44 -36.53
N ILE A 633 -53.40 1.97 -37.12
CA ILE A 633 -53.40 3.23 -37.88
C ILE A 633 -54.20 3.06 -39.19
N ASP A 634 -54.07 1.90 -39.86
CA ASP A 634 -54.85 1.61 -41.08
C ASP A 634 -56.35 1.38 -40.79
N ILE A 635 -56.71 0.75 -39.68
CA ILE A 635 -58.13 0.59 -39.28
C ILE A 635 -58.76 1.95 -38.90
N LEU A 636 -58.03 2.86 -38.26
CA LEU A 636 -58.49 4.22 -37.96
C LEU A 636 -58.61 5.09 -39.22
N SER A 637 -57.72 4.89 -40.20
CA SER A 637 -57.77 5.53 -41.53
C SER A 637 -59.00 5.10 -42.34
N ILE A 638 -59.32 3.80 -42.32
CA ILE A 638 -60.50 3.22 -42.98
C ILE A 638 -61.79 3.69 -42.31
N ARG A 639 -61.84 3.79 -40.96
CA ARG A 639 -62.99 4.34 -40.22
C ARG A 639 -63.27 5.81 -40.58
N ARG A 640 -62.23 6.61 -40.79
CA ARG A 640 -62.32 8.02 -41.21
C ARG A 640 -62.87 8.15 -42.64
N HIS A 641 -62.46 7.27 -43.55
CA HIS A 641 -63.03 7.21 -44.91
C HIS A 641 -64.52 6.82 -44.93
N ILE A 642 -64.94 5.91 -44.04
CA ILE A 642 -66.35 5.47 -43.94
C ILE A 642 -67.27 6.57 -43.34
N GLU A 643 -66.78 7.39 -42.40
CA GLU A 643 -67.54 8.53 -41.88
C GLU A 643 -67.62 9.71 -42.87
N THR A 644 -66.61 9.87 -43.73
CA THR A 644 -66.60 10.89 -44.78
C THR A 644 -67.66 10.58 -45.86
N ILE A 645 -67.86 9.30 -46.19
CA ILE A 645 -68.91 8.82 -47.11
C ILE A 645 -70.33 9.00 -46.54
N LYS A 646 -70.51 8.99 -45.20
CA LYS A 646 -71.80 9.29 -44.54
C LYS A 646 -72.21 10.77 -44.60
N SER A 647 -71.30 11.70 -44.92
CA SER A 647 -71.58 13.14 -44.93
C SER A 647 -71.95 13.73 -46.31
N ALA A 648 -71.83 12.95 -47.38
CA ALA A 648 -71.97 13.43 -48.77
C ALA A 648 -73.30 13.07 -49.48
N SER A 649 -74.31 12.57 -48.77
CA SER A 649 -75.66 12.37 -49.33
C SER A 649 -76.72 13.19 -48.57
N LYS A 650 -76.73 14.50 -48.80
CA LYS A 650 -77.94 15.31 -48.60
C LYS A 650 -78.88 15.11 -49.80
N PRO A 651 -80.19 14.89 -49.58
CA PRO A 651 -81.17 14.75 -50.66
C PRO A 651 -81.54 16.12 -51.23
N PHE A 652 -81.42 16.31 -52.55
CA PHE A 652 -82.23 17.31 -53.24
C PHE A 652 -83.65 16.75 -53.38
N LYS A 653 -84.62 17.47 -52.81
CA LYS A 653 -86.06 17.25 -52.98
C LYS A 653 -86.61 18.47 -53.72
N PHE A 654 -87.27 18.18 -54.84
CA PHE A 654 -87.92 19.03 -55.84
C PHE A 654 -87.02 19.83 -56.77
#